data_AF-A0A8B7UCF9-F1
#
_entry.id   AF-A0A8B7UCF9-F1
#
_cell.length_a   1.000
_cell.length_b   1.000
_cell.length_c   1.000
_cell.angle_alpha   90.00
_cell.angle_beta   90.00
_cell.angle_gamma   90.00
#
_symmetry.space_group_name_H-M   'P 1'
#
loop_
_entity.id
_entity.type
_entity.pdbx_description
1 polymer ?
#
loop_
_entity_poly.entity_id
_entity_poly.type
_entity_poly.pdbx_seq_one_letter_code
_entity_poly.pdbx_strand_id
1 'polypeptide(L)'
;MIIYLLQGGTIIGSARCKAFRTREGRLKAAGNLVRLGITNLCVIGGDGSLTGANIFREEWNGLLEELAQNGEIDKEAVQKYAHLNVVGMVGSIDNDFCGTDMTIGTDSALHRIIEVVDAIMTTAQSHQRTFVLEVMGRHCGYLALVSALACGADWVFLPESPPEEGWEESMCNRLSENRARKKRLNIIIVAEGAIDTQNRPITSEKIKEFVVSQLGYDTRVTILGHVQRGGTPSAFDRILASRMGVEAVIALLEATPETPACVVSLSGNHAVRLPLVECVQMTQDVQKAMDERRFKDAVQLRGRNFEGNLKIYKRLAIKLPDDQIPKSNCNVAIINVGAPAAGMNAAVRSAVRVGIADGHKVFAVYDGFDGFAKGQIKEIGWGDVGGWTGQGGSLLGTKRILPGKYLEKIAAQMHAHSINALLVIGGFEAYLAVIMMADARGIHEEFCIPMCVLPATLSNNVPGTEISIGSDTAVNVVVETCDRIKQSASGTKRRVFIIETMGGYCGYLANMGGLAAGADAAYIYEEPFDIRDLQSNVEHLTEKMKTTIQRGLVLRNESCSENYTTDFIYQLYSEEGKGVFDCRKNVLGHMQQGGAPSPFDRNFGTKISARAMEWITMKLKESQGKGMRSQEGRMAQLSCELPPEGSTVI
;
A
#
# COMPACT_ATOMS: atom_id res chain seq x y z
N MET A 1 11.36 -22.01 -10.53
CA MET A 1 10.83 -20.65 -10.39
C MET A 1 10.51 -20.27 -8.93
N ILE A 2 9.82 -21.11 -8.15
CA ILE A 2 9.36 -20.85 -6.75
C ILE A 2 10.48 -20.56 -5.71
N ILE A 3 11.76 -20.78 -6.03
CA ILE A 3 12.88 -20.55 -5.09
C ILE A 3 13.21 -19.07 -4.90
N TYR A 4 13.00 -18.22 -5.90
CA TYR A 4 13.53 -16.86 -5.91
C TYR A 4 12.57 -15.79 -5.37
N LEU A 5 11.29 -16.14 -5.18
CA LEU A 5 10.23 -15.20 -4.79
C LEU A 5 10.48 -14.51 -3.42
N LEU A 6 11.26 -15.15 -2.55
CA LEU A 6 11.62 -14.64 -1.22
C LEU A 6 12.99 -13.97 -1.16
N GLN A 7 13.71 -13.86 -2.27
CA GLN A 7 15.05 -13.26 -2.29
C GLN A 7 14.96 -11.77 -2.61
N GLY A 8 15.55 -10.94 -1.75
CA GLY A 8 15.78 -9.54 -2.05
C GLY A 8 16.86 -9.35 -3.12
N GLY A 9 16.81 -8.20 -3.81
CA GLY A 9 17.74 -7.89 -4.88
C GLY A 9 17.47 -8.66 -6.18
N THR A 10 18.50 -8.84 -7.01
CA THR A 10 18.41 -9.51 -8.31
C THR A 10 19.40 -10.66 -8.40
N ILE A 11 18.90 -11.89 -8.59
CA ILE A 11 19.77 -13.09 -8.63
C ILE A 11 20.68 -13.14 -9.86
N ILE A 12 20.23 -12.54 -10.98
CA ILE A 12 21.02 -12.39 -12.21
C ILE A 12 22.01 -11.21 -12.15
N GLY A 13 22.02 -10.49 -11.02
CA GLY A 13 22.85 -9.31 -10.80
C GLY A 13 22.33 -8.05 -11.50
N SER A 14 22.86 -6.90 -11.05
CA SER A 14 22.65 -5.60 -11.69
C SER A 14 23.97 -4.83 -11.66
N ALA A 15 24.35 -4.25 -12.80
CA ALA A 15 25.60 -3.51 -12.93
C ALA A 15 25.39 -2.21 -13.71
N ARG A 16 26.03 -1.13 -13.25
CA ARG A 16 26.10 0.11 -14.04
C ARG A 16 27.00 -0.12 -15.25
N CYS A 17 26.43 -0.16 -16.44
CA CYS A 17 27.18 -0.41 -17.67
C CYS A 17 27.54 0.90 -18.39
N LYS A 18 28.76 1.42 -18.17
CA LYS A 18 29.26 2.61 -18.89
C LYS A 18 29.40 2.34 -20.39
N ALA A 19 29.83 1.13 -20.77
CA ALA A 19 30.00 0.76 -22.18
C ALA A 19 28.69 0.83 -22.97
N PHE A 20 27.55 0.49 -22.38
CA PHE A 20 26.25 0.53 -23.06
C PHE A 20 25.78 1.96 -23.39
N ARG A 21 26.42 2.99 -22.82
CA ARG A 21 26.18 4.40 -23.19
C ARG A 21 26.79 4.75 -24.54
N THR A 22 27.76 3.99 -25.04
CA THR A 22 28.36 4.20 -26.37
C THR A 22 27.72 3.28 -27.41
N ARG A 23 27.72 3.73 -28.67
CA ARG A 23 27.22 2.93 -29.79
C ARG A 23 28.00 1.63 -29.95
N GLU A 24 29.31 1.64 -29.76
CA GLU A 24 30.17 0.43 -29.78
C GLU A 24 29.72 -0.62 -28.75
N GLY A 25 29.40 -0.19 -27.52
CA GLY A 25 28.90 -1.11 -26.50
C GLY A 25 27.52 -1.70 -26.85
N ARG A 26 26.66 -0.91 -27.48
CA ARG A 26 25.36 -1.36 -27.99
C ARG A 26 25.51 -2.29 -29.19
N LEU A 27 26.42 -2.02 -30.11
CA LEU A 27 26.76 -2.88 -31.25
C LEU A 27 27.16 -4.28 -30.77
N LYS A 28 28.06 -4.34 -29.78
CA LYS A 28 28.48 -5.61 -29.15
C LYS A 28 27.31 -6.34 -28.49
N ALA A 29 26.40 -5.63 -27.84
CA ALA A 29 25.21 -6.22 -27.24
C ALA A 29 24.26 -6.81 -28.30
N ALA A 30 23.99 -6.07 -29.39
CA ALA A 30 23.17 -6.53 -30.50
C ALA A 30 23.74 -7.81 -31.14
N GLY A 31 25.05 -7.86 -31.38
CA GLY A 31 25.72 -9.04 -31.92
C GLY A 31 25.55 -10.28 -31.02
N ASN A 32 25.62 -10.12 -29.70
CA ASN A 32 25.40 -11.23 -28.77
C ASN A 32 23.95 -11.73 -28.79
N LEU A 33 22.96 -10.84 -28.87
CA LEU A 33 21.55 -11.22 -28.94
C LEU A 33 21.24 -11.97 -30.24
N VAL A 34 21.72 -11.46 -31.38
CA VAL A 34 21.53 -12.09 -32.70
C VAL A 34 22.16 -13.48 -32.77
N ARG A 35 23.38 -13.66 -32.23
CA ARG A 35 24.06 -14.96 -32.17
C ARG A 35 23.24 -16.03 -31.43
N LEU A 36 22.40 -15.61 -30.48
CA LEU A 36 21.52 -16.49 -29.70
C LEU A 36 20.08 -16.50 -30.23
N GLY A 37 19.78 -15.77 -31.30
CA GLY A 37 18.44 -15.65 -31.87
C GLY A 37 17.45 -14.92 -30.97
N ILE A 38 17.93 -13.99 -30.14
CA ILE A 38 17.11 -13.25 -29.18
C ILE A 38 16.66 -11.91 -29.80
N THR A 39 15.35 -11.75 -30.00
CA THR A 39 14.71 -10.49 -30.45
C THR A 39 13.61 -10.00 -29.52
N ASN A 40 13.36 -10.72 -28.42
CA ASN A 40 12.40 -10.33 -27.39
C ASN A 40 13.19 -10.00 -26.11
N LEU A 41 13.10 -8.75 -25.67
CA LEU A 41 13.87 -8.23 -24.54
C LEU A 41 12.94 -7.66 -23.47
N CYS A 42 12.91 -8.31 -22.31
CA CYS A 42 12.29 -7.77 -21.10
C CYS A 42 13.36 -7.07 -20.24
N VAL A 43 13.18 -5.78 -19.97
CA VAL A 43 14.12 -4.97 -19.18
C VAL A 43 13.47 -4.59 -17.85
N ILE A 44 14.02 -5.11 -16.76
CA ILE A 44 13.57 -4.79 -15.39
C ILE A 44 14.57 -3.81 -14.76
N GLY A 45 14.14 -2.58 -14.48
CA GLY A 45 15.01 -1.58 -13.86
C GLY A 45 14.32 -0.23 -13.66
N GLY A 46 15.07 0.76 -13.17
CA GLY A 46 14.59 2.14 -13.03
C GLY A 46 14.69 2.94 -14.34
N ASP A 47 14.37 4.23 -14.26
CA ASP A 47 14.30 5.18 -15.37
C ASP A 47 15.49 5.09 -16.35
N GLY A 48 16.72 5.15 -15.84
CA GLY A 48 17.92 5.09 -16.68
C GLY A 48 18.09 3.79 -17.48
N SER A 49 17.57 2.66 -16.98
CA SER A 49 17.62 1.37 -17.70
C SER A 49 16.60 1.35 -18.83
N LEU A 50 15.40 1.84 -18.56
CA LEU A 50 14.30 1.92 -19.52
C LEU A 50 14.59 2.95 -20.63
N THR A 51 15.22 4.08 -20.28
CA THR A 51 15.76 5.03 -21.26
C THR A 51 16.79 4.37 -22.18
N GLY A 52 17.73 3.59 -21.62
CA GLY A 52 18.72 2.87 -22.40
C GLY A 52 18.11 1.80 -23.32
N ALA A 53 17.06 1.13 -22.86
CA ALA A 53 16.31 0.15 -23.66
C ALA A 53 15.59 0.81 -24.84
N ASN A 54 15.02 2.01 -24.64
CA ASN A 54 14.38 2.76 -25.72
C ASN A 54 15.39 3.13 -26.82
N ILE A 55 16.53 3.73 -26.44
CA ILE A 55 17.60 4.10 -27.37
C ILE A 55 18.11 2.86 -28.12
N PHE A 56 18.28 1.74 -27.42
CA PHE A 56 18.76 0.50 -28.04
C PHE A 56 17.81 -0.04 -29.11
N ARG A 57 16.50 0.08 -28.89
CA ARG A 57 15.49 -0.30 -29.88
C ARG A 57 15.49 0.63 -31.09
N GLU A 58 15.59 1.95 -30.86
CA GLU A 58 15.63 2.95 -31.93
C GLU A 58 16.86 2.76 -32.83
N GLU A 59 18.02 2.44 -32.25
CA GLU A 59 19.25 2.21 -33.00
C GLU A 59 19.37 0.79 -33.61
N TRP A 60 18.46 -0.13 -33.27
CA TRP A 60 18.60 -1.57 -33.56
C TRP A 60 18.95 -1.89 -35.02
N ASN A 61 18.20 -1.35 -35.98
CA ASN A 61 18.44 -1.59 -37.40
C ASN A 61 19.83 -1.10 -37.85
N GLY A 62 20.23 0.08 -37.40
CA GLY A 62 21.55 0.63 -37.71
C GLY A 62 22.69 -0.19 -37.10
N LEU A 63 22.48 -0.83 -35.94
CA LEU A 63 23.44 -1.74 -35.34
C LEU A 63 23.57 -3.03 -36.14
N LEU A 64 22.47 -3.60 -36.64
CA LEU A 64 22.50 -4.81 -37.46
C LEU A 64 23.18 -4.59 -38.82
N GLU A 65 22.92 -3.44 -39.46
CA GLU A 65 23.58 -3.07 -40.71
C GLU A 65 25.10 -2.95 -40.52
N GLU A 66 25.53 -2.32 -39.42
CA GLU A 66 26.94 -2.14 -39.06
C GLU A 66 27.62 -3.50 -38.76
N LEU A 67 26.96 -4.39 -38.02
CA LEU A 67 27.46 -5.75 -37.78
C LEU A 67 27.61 -6.56 -39.08
N ALA A 68 26.68 -6.40 -40.03
CA ALA A 68 26.75 -7.08 -41.32
C ALA A 68 27.86 -6.50 -42.21
N GLN A 69 28.10 -5.19 -42.17
CA GLN A 69 29.22 -4.55 -42.87
C GLN A 69 30.58 -5.01 -42.31
N ASN A 70 30.66 -5.19 -41.00
CA ASN A 70 31.87 -5.69 -40.31
C ASN A 70 32.08 -7.19 -40.49
N GLY A 71 31.16 -7.90 -41.16
CA GLY A 71 31.23 -9.35 -41.36
C GLY A 71 30.98 -10.17 -40.09
N GLU A 72 30.39 -9.58 -39.05
CA GLU A 72 30.09 -10.26 -37.78
C GLU A 72 28.79 -11.07 -37.82
N ILE A 73 27.86 -10.70 -38.72
CA ILE A 73 26.60 -11.41 -38.97
C ILE A 73 26.28 -11.44 -40.48
N ASP A 74 25.53 -12.45 -40.91
CA ASP A 74 25.08 -12.56 -42.30
C ASP A 74 23.95 -11.58 -42.64
N LYS A 75 23.84 -11.20 -43.92
CA LYS A 75 22.75 -10.32 -44.40
C LYS A 75 21.35 -10.92 -44.19
N GLU A 76 21.23 -12.25 -44.21
CA GLU A 76 19.97 -12.94 -43.90
C GLU A 76 19.58 -12.78 -42.42
N ALA A 77 20.56 -12.72 -41.51
CA ALA A 77 20.33 -12.50 -40.09
C ALA A 77 19.78 -11.08 -39.82
N VAL A 78 20.23 -10.08 -40.60
CA VAL A 78 19.69 -8.71 -40.53
C VAL A 78 18.18 -8.70 -40.81
N GLN A 79 17.72 -9.42 -41.84
CA GLN A 79 16.29 -9.50 -42.14
C GLN A 79 15.52 -10.32 -41.11
N LYS A 80 16.05 -11.48 -40.72
CA LYS A 80 15.39 -12.39 -39.76
C LYS A 80 15.18 -11.74 -38.39
N TYR A 81 16.12 -10.91 -37.96
CA TYR A 81 16.11 -10.28 -36.64
C TYR A 81 15.92 -8.76 -36.71
N ALA A 82 15.36 -8.25 -37.81
CA ALA A 82 15.18 -6.82 -38.05
C ALA A 82 14.34 -6.11 -36.97
N HIS A 83 13.51 -6.85 -36.25
CA HIS A 83 12.65 -6.28 -35.23
C HIS A 83 13.06 -6.72 -33.83
N LEU A 84 13.24 -5.74 -32.95
CA LEU A 84 13.48 -5.94 -31.53
C LEU A 84 12.23 -5.55 -30.74
N ASN A 85 11.57 -6.55 -30.17
CA ASN A 85 10.49 -6.38 -29.22
C ASN A 85 11.06 -6.03 -27.85
N VAL A 86 10.67 -4.89 -27.30
CA VAL A 86 11.12 -4.42 -25.99
C VAL A 86 9.92 -4.16 -25.08
N VAL A 87 9.96 -4.79 -23.90
CA VAL A 87 9.01 -4.51 -22.81
C VAL A 87 9.80 -4.15 -21.55
N GLY A 88 9.39 -3.06 -20.91
CA GLY A 88 9.97 -2.58 -19.66
C GLY A 88 9.11 -2.95 -18.45
N MET A 89 9.76 -3.20 -17.31
CA MET A 89 9.12 -3.25 -16.00
C MET A 89 9.89 -2.34 -15.04
N VAL A 90 9.19 -1.54 -14.26
CA VAL A 90 9.83 -0.56 -13.38
C VAL A 90 10.21 -1.20 -12.05
N GLY A 91 11.50 -1.50 -11.89
CA GLY A 91 12.11 -1.97 -10.65
C GLY A 91 12.87 -0.84 -9.96
N SER A 92 12.21 -0.14 -9.04
CA SER A 92 12.73 1.02 -8.31
C SER A 92 12.07 1.13 -6.94
N ILE A 93 12.83 1.52 -5.92
CA ILE A 93 12.26 1.83 -4.60
C ILE A 93 11.70 3.25 -4.53
N ASP A 94 12.16 4.13 -5.42
CA ASP A 94 11.96 5.57 -5.33
C ASP A 94 10.56 6.01 -5.83
N ASN A 95 9.81 5.12 -6.50
CA ASN A 95 8.57 5.43 -7.21
C ASN A 95 8.71 6.66 -8.12
N ASP A 96 9.81 6.70 -8.87
CA ASP A 96 10.29 7.85 -9.64
C ASP A 96 9.81 7.86 -11.10
N PHE A 97 9.22 6.77 -11.58
CA PHE A 97 8.78 6.62 -12.96
C PHE A 97 7.34 7.10 -13.15
N CYS A 98 7.12 8.00 -14.11
CA CYS A 98 5.78 8.51 -14.39
C CYS A 98 4.94 7.50 -15.19
N GLY A 99 3.63 7.50 -14.94
CA GLY A 99 2.67 6.59 -15.59
C GLY A 99 2.37 5.33 -14.81
N THR A 100 3.12 5.02 -13.75
CA THR A 100 2.82 3.89 -12.85
C THR A 100 2.34 4.38 -11.49
N ASP A 101 1.33 3.72 -10.92
CA ASP A 101 0.86 4.06 -9.57
C ASP A 101 1.90 3.64 -8.51
N MET A 102 2.58 2.51 -8.75
CA MET A 102 3.61 1.93 -7.88
C MET A 102 4.71 1.25 -8.69
N THR A 103 5.95 1.35 -8.22
CA THR A 103 7.11 0.61 -8.76
C THR A 103 7.47 -0.60 -7.89
N ILE A 104 8.04 -1.65 -8.51
CA ILE A 104 8.49 -2.84 -7.77
C ILE A 104 9.62 -2.45 -6.83
N GLY A 105 9.39 -2.65 -5.52
CA GLY A 105 10.36 -2.46 -4.45
C GLY A 105 10.01 -1.31 -3.51
N THR A 106 9.09 -0.42 -3.89
CA THR A 106 8.72 0.74 -3.07
C THR A 106 8.07 0.33 -1.76
N ASP A 107 7.13 -0.63 -1.79
CA ASP A 107 6.46 -1.08 -0.58
C ASP A 107 7.43 -1.84 0.35
N SER A 108 8.34 -2.63 -0.21
CA SER A 108 9.41 -3.31 0.53
C SER A 108 10.36 -2.32 1.20
N ALA A 109 10.77 -1.27 0.49
CA ALA A 109 11.62 -0.21 1.05
C ALA A 109 10.91 0.55 2.17
N LEU A 110 9.62 0.84 1.98
CA LEU A 110 8.79 1.48 3.00
C LEU A 110 8.65 0.61 4.26
N HIS A 111 8.53 -0.71 4.12
CA HIS A 111 8.59 -1.63 5.26
C HIS A 111 9.91 -1.47 6.04
N ARG A 112 11.06 -1.42 5.35
CA ARG A 112 12.36 -1.23 6.02
C ARG A 112 12.44 0.11 6.75
N ILE A 113 11.91 1.19 6.15
CA ILE A 113 11.90 2.52 6.79
C ILE A 113 11.05 2.48 8.06
N ILE A 114 9.83 1.95 7.98
CA ILE A 114 8.90 1.93 9.10
C ILE A 114 9.37 1.01 10.22
N GLU A 115 10.01 -0.12 9.93
CA GLU A 115 10.66 -0.95 10.95
C GLU A 115 11.73 -0.18 11.73
N VAL A 116 12.58 0.57 11.03
CA VAL A 116 13.62 1.41 11.67
C VAL A 116 12.97 2.53 12.49
N VAL A 117 11.96 3.19 11.94
CA VAL A 117 11.23 4.26 12.63
C VAL A 117 10.59 3.73 13.92
N ASP A 118 9.85 2.63 13.85
CA ASP A 118 9.18 2.02 15.00
C ASP A 118 10.20 1.55 16.06
N ALA A 119 11.34 0.99 15.64
CA ALA A 119 12.42 0.62 16.54
C ALA A 119 13.00 1.85 17.27
N ILE A 120 13.26 2.94 16.55
CA ILE A 120 13.78 4.19 17.10
C ILE A 120 12.76 4.86 18.04
N MET A 121 11.47 4.81 17.72
CA MET A 121 10.42 5.46 18.52
C MET A 121 10.48 5.07 19.99
N THR A 122 10.72 3.80 20.30
CA THR A 122 10.83 3.32 21.70
C THR A 122 11.93 4.05 22.47
N THR A 123 13.12 4.17 21.88
CA THR A 123 14.27 4.87 22.48
C THR A 123 14.04 6.37 22.58
N ALA A 124 13.35 6.96 21.58
CA ALA A 124 13.05 8.37 21.52
C ALA A 124 12.06 8.80 22.61
N GLN A 125 11.05 7.96 22.90
CA GLN A 125 10.08 8.21 23.98
C GLN A 125 10.76 8.22 25.36
N SER A 126 11.73 7.32 25.60
CA SER A 126 12.43 7.25 26.89
C SER A 126 13.25 8.51 27.18
N HIS A 127 14.02 8.98 26.20
CA HIS A 127 14.94 10.12 26.37
C HIS A 127 14.39 11.46 25.90
N GLN A 128 13.15 11.49 25.45
CA GLN A 128 12.48 12.70 25.07
C GLN A 128 13.13 13.43 23.86
N ARG A 129 13.62 12.65 22.88
CA ARG A 129 14.51 13.07 21.78
C ARG A 129 13.79 13.48 20.50
N THR A 130 14.47 14.29 19.69
CA THR A 130 14.12 14.52 18.29
C THR A 130 15.00 13.65 17.39
N PHE A 131 14.40 12.96 16.43
CA PHE A 131 15.12 12.19 15.42
C PHE A 131 14.90 12.79 14.04
N VAL A 132 16.00 13.00 13.32
CA VAL A 132 16.04 13.38 11.92
C VAL A 132 16.46 12.14 11.13
N LEU A 133 15.56 11.62 10.30
CA LEU A 133 15.75 10.38 9.55
C LEU A 133 15.89 10.68 8.06
N GLU A 134 17.03 10.34 7.49
CA GLU A 134 17.30 10.51 6.06
C GLU A 134 16.92 9.23 5.31
N VAL A 135 16.05 9.39 4.31
CA VAL A 135 15.51 8.30 3.48
C VAL A 135 15.90 8.47 2.02
N MET A 136 16.01 7.35 1.31
CA MET A 136 16.30 7.33 -0.12
C MET A 136 15.17 7.99 -0.91
N GLY A 137 15.51 8.43 -2.12
CA GLY A 137 14.59 9.11 -3.01
C GLY A 137 15.28 10.19 -3.81
N ARG A 138 16.48 9.91 -4.33
CA ARG A 138 17.42 10.83 -5.00
C ARG A 138 16.82 12.16 -5.46
N HIS A 139 15.87 12.10 -6.40
CA HIS A 139 15.10 13.26 -6.89
C HIS A 139 13.58 13.07 -6.76
N CYS A 140 13.14 12.07 -5.99
CA CYS A 140 11.75 11.73 -5.76
C CYS A 140 11.43 11.70 -4.25
N GLY A 141 10.51 12.55 -3.80
CA GLY A 141 10.08 12.63 -2.41
C GLY A 141 9.06 11.56 -2.00
N TYR A 142 8.63 10.66 -2.90
CA TYR A 142 7.53 9.72 -2.62
C TYR A 142 7.79 8.89 -1.37
N LEU A 143 8.98 8.30 -1.28
CA LEU A 143 9.34 7.43 -0.16
C LEU A 143 9.36 8.20 1.17
N ALA A 144 9.85 9.45 1.18
CA ALA A 144 9.82 10.33 2.34
C ALA A 144 8.40 10.73 2.75
N LEU A 145 7.56 11.11 1.78
CA LEU A 145 6.18 11.52 2.02
C LEU A 145 5.34 10.38 2.59
N VAL A 146 5.42 9.21 1.97
CA VAL A 146 4.64 8.03 2.37
C VAL A 146 5.15 7.48 3.71
N SER A 147 6.45 7.54 3.98
CA SER A 147 7.02 7.23 5.31
C SER A 147 6.52 8.19 6.38
N ALA A 148 6.53 9.50 6.08
CA ALA A 148 6.05 10.54 7.00
C ALA A 148 4.57 10.36 7.35
N LEU A 149 3.74 9.95 6.37
CA LEU A 149 2.33 9.63 6.60
C LEU A 149 2.19 8.37 7.48
N ALA A 150 2.92 7.30 7.16
CA ALA A 150 2.85 6.01 7.85
C ALA A 150 3.35 6.04 9.30
N CYS A 151 4.31 6.91 9.65
CA CYS A 151 4.75 7.07 11.03
C CYS A 151 4.11 8.25 11.77
N GLY A 152 3.34 9.09 11.06
CA GLY A 152 2.78 10.32 11.62
C GLY A 152 3.86 11.33 12.01
N ALA A 153 4.83 11.55 11.12
CA ALA A 153 5.96 12.44 11.33
C ALA A 153 5.55 13.89 11.66
N ASP A 154 6.43 14.57 12.37
CA ASP A 154 6.27 15.97 12.77
C ASP A 154 6.75 16.94 11.71
N TRP A 155 7.64 16.52 10.81
CA TRP A 155 7.98 17.30 9.63
C TRP A 155 8.47 16.39 8.51
N VAL A 156 8.33 16.83 7.27
CA VAL A 156 8.87 16.13 6.10
C VAL A 156 9.49 17.14 5.13
N PHE A 157 10.64 16.82 4.57
CA PHE A 157 11.29 17.60 3.52
C PHE A 157 11.30 16.83 2.22
N LEU A 158 10.72 17.43 1.18
CA LEU A 158 10.53 16.84 -0.14
C LEU A 158 11.11 17.76 -1.20
N PRO A 159 11.73 17.22 -2.26
CA PRO A 159 12.23 18.04 -3.35
C PRO A 159 11.10 18.60 -4.25
N GLU A 160 9.98 17.89 -4.40
CA GLU A 160 8.85 18.36 -5.21
C GLU A 160 8.01 19.45 -4.52
N SER A 161 8.04 19.49 -3.18
CA SER A 161 7.36 20.52 -2.38
C SER A 161 8.32 21.07 -1.33
N PRO A 162 9.29 21.90 -1.73
CA PRO A 162 10.20 22.57 -0.81
C PRO A 162 9.45 23.32 0.28
N PRO A 163 10.04 23.47 1.47
CA PRO A 163 9.47 24.32 2.50
C PRO A 163 9.48 25.80 2.06
N GLU A 164 8.43 26.54 2.42
CA GLU A 164 8.34 27.99 2.17
C GLU A 164 9.36 28.77 3.03
N GLU A 165 9.66 30.02 2.66
CA GLU A 165 10.53 30.87 3.47
C GLU A 165 9.96 31.04 4.90
N GLY A 166 10.82 30.97 5.92
CA GLY A 166 10.38 30.99 7.33
C GLY A 166 9.92 29.64 7.88
N TRP A 167 10.15 28.54 7.15
CA TRP A 167 9.88 27.18 7.64
C TRP A 167 10.66 26.84 8.91
N GLU A 168 11.84 27.44 9.09
CA GLU A 168 12.69 27.29 10.25
C GLU A 168 11.92 27.59 11.55
N GLU A 169 11.33 28.78 11.63
CA GLU A 169 10.55 29.22 12.78
C GLU A 169 9.26 28.39 12.92
N SER A 170 8.57 28.13 11.80
CA SER A 170 7.34 27.34 11.77
C SER A 170 7.57 25.91 12.30
N MET A 171 8.69 25.29 11.92
CA MET A 171 9.08 23.97 12.42
C MET A 171 9.38 24.03 13.91
N CYS A 172 10.16 25.00 14.37
CA CYS A 172 10.49 25.15 15.79
C CYS A 172 9.24 25.34 16.67
N ASN A 173 8.32 26.20 16.24
CA ASN A 173 7.04 26.41 16.93
C ASN A 173 6.22 25.13 17.02
N ARG A 174 6.21 24.33 15.95
CA ARG A 174 5.51 23.05 15.97
C ARG A 174 6.14 22.03 16.91
N LEU A 175 7.47 21.92 16.92
CA LEU A 175 8.18 20.99 17.80
C LEU A 175 8.03 21.39 19.28
N SER A 176 7.98 22.70 19.57
CA SER A 176 7.74 23.21 20.92
C SER A 176 6.29 23.01 21.37
N GLU A 177 5.31 23.24 20.49
CA GLU A 177 3.90 22.90 20.74
C GLU A 177 3.70 21.42 21.05
N ASN A 178 4.35 20.54 20.28
CA ASN A 178 4.31 19.11 20.53
C ASN A 178 4.79 18.77 21.94
N ARG A 179 5.89 19.39 22.37
CA ARG A 179 6.44 19.21 23.71
C ARG A 179 5.50 19.77 24.79
N ALA A 180 4.87 20.91 24.56
CA ALA A 180 3.86 21.49 25.44
C ALA A 180 2.63 20.58 25.58
N ARG A 181 2.23 19.89 24.50
CA ARG A 181 1.22 18.82 24.48
C ARG A 181 1.70 17.49 25.09
N LYS A 182 2.85 17.50 25.79
CA LYS A 182 3.49 16.34 26.43
C LYS A 182 3.89 15.22 25.45
N LYS A 183 4.01 15.52 24.15
CA LYS A 183 4.59 14.58 23.18
C LYS A 183 6.06 14.39 23.55
N ARG A 184 6.43 13.13 23.77
CA ARG A 184 7.76 12.81 24.28
C ARG A 184 8.82 12.82 23.18
N LEU A 185 8.47 12.56 21.93
CA LEU A 185 9.43 12.53 20.83
C LEU A 185 8.98 13.40 19.65
N ASN A 186 9.93 13.74 18.79
CA ASN A 186 9.63 14.27 17.47
C ASN A 186 10.38 13.47 16.38
N ILE A 187 9.72 13.27 15.23
CA ILE A 187 10.30 12.59 14.07
C ILE A 187 10.24 13.52 12.87
N ILE A 188 11.38 13.77 12.25
CA ILE A 188 11.52 14.54 11.03
C ILE A 188 12.06 13.62 9.95
N ILE A 189 11.34 13.51 8.83
CA ILE A 189 11.76 12.70 7.68
C ILE A 189 12.36 13.63 6.62
N VAL A 190 13.53 13.28 6.10
CA VAL A 190 14.28 14.07 5.12
C VAL A 190 14.57 13.19 3.91
N ALA A 191 14.08 13.56 2.73
CA ALA A 191 14.50 12.91 1.49
C ALA A 191 15.97 13.24 1.19
N GLU A 192 16.74 12.29 0.65
CA GLU A 192 18.11 12.52 0.15
C GLU A 192 18.23 13.76 -0.74
N GLY A 193 17.21 14.00 -1.59
CA GLY A 193 17.16 15.13 -2.51
C GLY A 193 16.56 16.42 -1.94
N ALA A 194 16.31 16.53 -0.64
CA ALA A 194 15.62 17.68 -0.06
C ALA A 194 16.30 19.01 -0.39
N ILE A 195 15.49 19.98 -0.83
CA ILE A 195 15.92 21.32 -1.28
C ILE A 195 14.99 22.40 -0.74
N ASP A 196 15.49 23.64 -0.69
CA ASP A 196 14.67 24.83 -0.50
C ASP A 196 14.12 25.37 -1.84
N THR A 197 13.33 26.44 -1.78
CA THR A 197 12.74 27.10 -2.97
C THR A 197 13.78 27.67 -3.95
N GLN A 198 15.05 27.77 -3.54
CA GLN A 198 16.17 28.26 -4.34
C GLN A 198 17.02 27.13 -4.93
N ASN A 199 16.59 25.86 -4.77
CA ASN A 199 17.30 24.64 -5.13
C ASN A 199 18.59 24.41 -4.31
N ARG A 200 18.68 24.98 -3.10
CA ARG A 200 19.81 24.72 -2.20
C ARG A 200 19.51 23.48 -1.35
N PRO A 201 20.45 22.53 -1.20
CA PRO A 201 20.22 21.33 -0.42
C PRO A 201 19.89 21.62 1.05
N ILE A 202 18.91 20.91 1.60
CA ILE A 202 18.57 20.88 3.03
C ILE A 202 19.06 19.55 3.59
N THR A 203 20.20 19.58 4.30
CA THR A 203 20.80 18.36 4.86
C THR A 203 20.23 18.01 6.24
N SER A 204 20.26 16.72 6.57
CA SER A 204 19.83 16.22 7.89
C SER A 204 20.64 16.83 9.05
N GLU A 205 21.94 17.06 8.86
CA GLU A 205 22.78 17.73 9.87
C GLU A 205 22.41 19.21 10.05
N LYS A 206 22.07 19.94 8.97
CA LYS A 206 21.58 21.33 9.06
C LYS A 206 20.31 21.42 9.90
N ILE A 207 19.38 20.48 9.72
CA ILE A 207 18.14 20.41 10.51
C ILE A 207 18.45 20.15 11.99
N LYS A 208 19.37 19.22 12.28
CA LYS A 208 19.79 18.92 13.65
C LYS A 208 20.45 20.12 14.32
N GLU A 209 21.41 20.79 13.67
CA GLU A 209 22.05 22.01 14.19
C GLU A 209 21.01 23.09 14.49
N PHE A 210 20.03 23.24 13.61
CA PHE A 210 18.94 24.19 13.79
C PHE A 210 18.06 23.85 15.01
N VAL A 211 17.61 22.61 15.14
CA VAL A 211 16.79 22.17 16.30
C VAL A 211 17.57 22.29 17.62
N VAL A 212 18.86 21.96 17.62
CA VAL A 212 19.71 22.07 18.81
C VAL A 212 19.93 23.54 19.20
N SER A 213 20.24 24.40 18.24
CA SER A 213 20.52 25.82 18.52
C SER A 213 19.28 26.61 18.96
N GLN A 214 18.12 26.35 18.36
CA GLN A 214 16.90 27.12 18.65
C GLN A 214 16.09 26.57 19.83
N LEU A 215 16.00 25.23 19.96
CA LEU A 215 15.13 24.60 20.97
C LEU A 215 15.89 23.89 22.10
N GLY A 216 17.20 23.64 21.92
CA GLY A 216 18.00 22.91 22.91
C GLY A 216 17.61 21.43 23.07
N TYR A 217 16.91 20.84 22.10
CA TYR A 217 16.46 19.44 22.19
C TYR A 217 17.59 18.47 21.84
N ASP A 218 17.74 17.37 22.59
CA ASP A 218 18.66 16.27 22.24
C ASP A 218 18.21 15.65 20.91
N THR A 219 18.99 15.93 19.87
CA THR A 219 18.64 15.64 18.48
C THR A 219 19.66 14.70 17.85
N ARG A 220 19.17 13.64 17.20
CA ARG A 220 19.99 12.63 16.55
C ARG A 220 19.63 12.51 15.08
N VAL A 221 20.63 12.27 14.24
CA VAL A 221 20.47 11.99 12.82
C VAL A 221 20.67 10.50 12.59
N THR A 222 19.85 9.90 11.74
CA THR A 222 20.04 8.52 11.29
C THR A 222 19.85 8.48 9.78
N ILE A 223 20.92 8.12 9.07
CA ILE A 223 20.89 7.92 7.63
C ILE A 223 20.66 6.43 7.39
N LEU A 224 19.48 6.05 6.91
CA LEU A 224 19.10 4.65 6.75
C LEU A 224 19.95 3.95 5.66
N GLY A 225 20.32 4.71 4.63
CA GLY A 225 21.14 4.22 3.53
C GLY A 225 20.56 2.96 2.87
N HIS A 226 21.43 1.98 2.58
CA HIS A 226 21.11 0.82 1.75
C HIS A 226 20.23 -0.24 2.43
N VAL A 227 19.91 -0.11 3.73
CA VAL A 227 18.93 -0.98 4.39
C VAL A 227 17.60 -0.96 3.64
N GLN A 228 17.24 0.19 3.05
CA GLN A 228 16.03 0.41 2.26
C GLN A 228 15.98 -0.39 0.95
N ARG A 229 17.11 -0.91 0.46
CA ARG A 229 17.19 -1.77 -0.74
C ARG A 229 17.33 -3.25 -0.40
N GLY A 230 17.51 -3.55 0.88
CA GLY A 230 17.72 -4.89 1.39
C GLY A 230 16.46 -5.50 2.00
N GLY A 231 16.63 -6.65 2.63
CA GLY A 231 15.54 -7.40 3.22
C GLY A 231 14.79 -8.25 2.20
N THR A 232 13.65 -8.78 2.65
CA THR A 232 12.80 -9.67 1.87
C THR A 232 11.69 -8.85 1.20
N PRO A 233 11.31 -9.15 -0.06
CA PRO A 233 10.19 -8.46 -0.71
C PRO A 233 8.89 -8.63 0.08
N SER A 234 8.13 -7.55 0.24
CA SER A 234 6.80 -7.56 0.86
C SER A 234 5.81 -8.36 0.02
N ALA A 235 4.67 -8.74 0.62
CA ALA A 235 3.61 -9.42 -0.12
C ALA A 235 3.17 -8.63 -1.36
N PHE A 236 2.98 -7.32 -1.20
CA PHE A 236 2.59 -6.42 -2.29
C PHE A 236 3.59 -6.48 -3.46
N ASP A 237 4.89 -6.30 -3.21
CA ASP A 237 5.90 -6.30 -4.27
C ASP A 237 6.04 -7.67 -4.95
N ARG A 238 5.87 -8.77 -4.22
CA ARG A 238 5.86 -10.12 -4.82
C ARG A 238 4.69 -10.32 -5.78
N ILE A 239 3.49 -9.91 -5.37
CA ILE A 239 2.28 -10.00 -6.19
C ILE A 239 2.40 -9.07 -7.39
N LEU A 240 2.80 -7.82 -7.17
CA LEU A 240 3.03 -6.82 -8.21
C LEU A 240 4.02 -7.32 -9.27
N ALA A 241 5.21 -7.75 -8.84
CA ALA A 241 6.24 -8.24 -9.75
C ALA A 241 5.80 -9.50 -10.50
N SER A 242 5.05 -10.40 -9.85
CA SER A 242 4.54 -11.62 -10.49
C SER A 242 3.50 -11.30 -11.57
N ARG A 243 2.54 -10.42 -11.26
CA ARG A 243 1.51 -9.96 -12.22
C ARG A 243 2.15 -9.26 -13.43
N MET A 244 3.06 -8.31 -13.18
CA MET A 244 3.72 -7.57 -14.25
C MET A 244 4.68 -8.44 -15.06
N GLY A 245 5.32 -9.44 -14.44
CA GLY A 245 6.18 -10.39 -15.14
C GLY A 245 5.39 -11.25 -16.13
N VAL A 246 4.20 -11.73 -15.74
CA VAL A 246 3.31 -12.46 -16.65
C VAL A 246 2.83 -11.56 -17.77
N GLU A 247 2.36 -10.36 -17.45
CA GLU A 247 1.89 -9.39 -18.45
C GLU A 247 2.99 -8.98 -19.42
N ALA A 248 4.23 -8.84 -18.97
CA ALA A 248 5.37 -8.53 -19.84
C ALA A 248 5.66 -9.63 -20.86
N VAL A 249 5.49 -10.90 -20.47
CA VAL A 249 5.62 -12.03 -21.40
C VAL A 249 4.48 -12.01 -22.42
N ILE A 250 3.24 -11.78 -21.99
CA ILE A 250 2.08 -11.66 -22.89
C ILE A 250 2.30 -10.50 -23.88
N ALA A 251 2.73 -9.34 -23.39
CA ALA A 251 3.02 -8.16 -24.20
C ALA A 251 4.11 -8.43 -25.27
N LEU A 252 5.16 -9.19 -24.93
CA LEU A 252 6.19 -9.58 -25.90
C LEU A 252 5.67 -10.54 -26.97
N LEU A 253 4.78 -11.47 -26.60
CA LEU A 253 4.20 -12.43 -27.54
C LEU A 253 3.16 -11.81 -28.48
N GLU A 254 2.44 -10.79 -28.01
CA GLU A 254 1.46 -10.04 -28.78
C GLU A 254 2.06 -8.89 -29.60
N ALA A 255 3.33 -8.53 -29.36
CA ALA A 255 3.98 -7.44 -30.04
C ALA A 255 4.14 -7.73 -31.56
N THR A 256 3.78 -6.73 -32.38
CA THR A 256 4.02 -6.73 -33.82
C THR A 256 5.10 -5.70 -34.17
N PRO A 257 5.61 -5.69 -35.41
CA PRO A 257 6.62 -4.72 -35.82
C PRO A 257 6.23 -3.25 -35.61
N GLU A 258 4.93 -2.96 -35.68
CA GLU A 258 4.33 -1.63 -35.53
C GLU A 258 4.09 -1.25 -34.05
N THR A 259 4.04 -2.24 -33.15
CA THR A 259 3.77 -1.99 -31.73
C THR A 259 4.96 -1.24 -31.10
N PRO A 260 4.72 -0.07 -30.46
CA PRO A 260 5.78 0.64 -29.77
C PRO A 260 6.24 -0.14 -28.52
N ALA A 261 7.46 0.13 -28.08
CA ALA A 261 7.97 -0.41 -26.82
C ALA A 261 7.07 0.10 -25.71
N CYS A 262 6.71 -0.80 -24.81
CA CYS A 262 5.84 -0.48 -23.71
C CYS A 262 6.49 -0.76 -22.37
N VAL A 263 6.00 -0.08 -21.35
CA VAL A 263 6.24 -0.38 -19.95
C VAL A 263 4.99 -1.02 -19.39
N VAL A 264 5.15 -2.19 -18.77
CA VAL A 264 4.10 -2.83 -17.99
C VAL A 264 4.03 -2.16 -16.62
N SER A 265 2.83 -1.78 -16.25
CA SER A 265 2.53 -1.06 -15.02
C SER A 265 1.21 -1.56 -14.42
N LEU A 266 0.96 -1.21 -13.15
CA LEU A 266 -0.39 -1.22 -12.57
C LEU A 266 -0.95 0.21 -12.52
N SER A 267 -2.15 0.38 -13.05
CA SER A 267 -2.97 1.57 -12.84
C SER A 267 -4.36 1.15 -12.35
N GLY A 268 -4.81 1.71 -11.22
CA GLY A 268 -6.12 1.39 -10.65
C GLY A 268 -6.30 -0.12 -10.39
N ASN A 269 -5.24 -0.78 -9.88
CA ASN A 269 -5.17 -2.24 -9.67
C ASN A 269 -5.25 -3.11 -10.94
N HIS A 270 -5.19 -2.53 -12.15
CA HIS A 270 -5.23 -3.28 -13.40
C HIS A 270 -3.88 -3.19 -14.13
N ALA A 271 -3.49 -4.28 -14.78
CA ALA A 271 -2.27 -4.31 -15.58
C ALA A 271 -2.49 -3.50 -16.86
N VAL A 272 -1.60 -2.55 -17.12
CA VAL A 272 -1.65 -1.66 -18.29
C VAL A 272 -0.30 -1.63 -18.99
N ARG A 273 -0.33 -1.38 -20.29
CA ARG A 273 0.85 -1.20 -21.14
C ARG A 273 0.89 0.26 -21.57
N LEU A 274 1.97 0.95 -21.21
CA LEU A 274 2.13 2.36 -21.52
C LEU A 274 3.28 2.57 -22.50
N PRO A 275 3.19 3.50 -23.46
CA PRO A 275 4.29 3.80 -24.37
C PRO A 275 5.54 4.22 -23.58
N LEU A 276 6.64 3.47 -23.76
CA LEU A 276 7.88 3.67 -23.01
C LEU A 276 8.44 5.10 -23.18
N VAL A 277 8.38 5.63 -24.40
CA VAL A 277 8.89 6.96 -24.75
C VAL A 277 8.17 8.05 -23.96
N GLU A 278 6.84 7.97 -23.85
CA GLU A 278 6.02 8.96 -23.14
C GLU A 278 6.33 8.96 -21.65
N CYS A 279 6.42 7.77 -21.03
CA CYS A 279 6.73 7.65 -19.60
C CYS A 279 8.13 8.19 -19.25
N VAL A 280 9.13 7.93 -20.10
CA VAL A 280 10.49 8.46 -19.92
C VAL A 280 10.48 9.99 -20.05
N GLN A 281 9.80 10.53 -21.07
CA GLN A 281 9.70 11.98 -21.26
C GLN A 281 9.03 12.68 -20.07
N MET A 282 7.89 12.15 -19.60
CA MET A 282 7.20 12.70 -18.43
C MET A 282 8.08 12.69 -17.17
N THR A 283 8.90 11.65 -16.99
CA THR A 283 9.82 11.54 -15.86
C THR A 283 10.90 12.61 -15.90
N GLN A 284 11.44 12.91 -17.08
CA GLN A 284 12.41 13.99 -17.29
C GLN A 284 11.79 15.38 -17.08
N ASP A 285 10.52 15.55 -17.48
CA ASP A 285 9.78 16.80 -17.31
C ASP A 285 9.60 17.17 -15.84
N VAL A 286 9.48 16.19 -14.93
CA VAL A 286 9.44 16.45 -13.48
C VAL A 286 10.75 17.07 -13.00
N GLN A 287 11.89 16.48 -13.40
CA GLN A 287 13.21 17.02 -13.02
C GLN A 287 13.39 18.43 -13.57
N LYS A 288 13.01 18.65 -14.84
CA LYS A 288 13.05 19.97 -15.47
C LYS A 288 12.19 20.98 -14.71
N ALA A 289 10.98 20.60 -14.30
CA ALA A 289 10.11 21.48 -13.51
C ALA A 289 10.75 21.88 -12.18
N MET A 290 11.44 20.96 -11.48
CA MET A 290 12.16 21.27 -10.24
C MET A 290 13.37 22.18 -10.48
N ASP A 291 14.16 21.92 -11.53
CA ASP A 291 15.31 22.74 -11.89
C ASP A 291 14.89 24.18 -12.24
N GLU A 292 13.76 24.32 -12.92
CA GLU A 292 13.13 25.60 -13.31
C GLU A 292 12.27 26.22 -12.18
N ARG A 293 12.32 25.65 -10.96
CA ARG A 293 11.59 26.11 -9.75
C ARG A 293 10.06 26.14 -9.88
N ARG A 294 9.51 25.35 -10.81
CA ARG A 294 8.07 25.13 -10.99
C ARG A 294 7.59 23.94 -10.15
N PHE A 295 7.70 24.06 -8.82
CA PHE A 295 7.41 22.97 -7.88
C PHE A 295 5.94 22.49 -7.91
N LYS A 296 4.99 23.40 -8.17
CA LYS A 296 3.58 23.01 -8.33
C LYS A 296 3.39 22.08 -9.52
N ASP A 297 4.05 22.36 -10.64
CA ASP A 297 4.03 21.51 -11.83
C ASP A 297 4.70 20.16 -11.53
N ALA A 298 5.83 20.15 -10.80
CA ALA A 298 6.50 18.92 -10.40
C ALA A 298 5.57 17.99 -9.57
N VAL A 299 4.81 18.54 -8.62
CA VAL A 299 3.82 17.78 -7.85
C VAL A 299 2.70 17.24 -8.74
N GLN A 300 2.22 18.04 -9.70
CA GLN A 300 1.16 17.60 -10.62
C GLN A 300 1.64 16.50 -11.58
N LEU A 301 2.87 16.62 -12.09
CA LEU A 301 3.48 15.63 -12.97
C LEU A 301 3.75 14.29 -12.26
N ARG A 302 4.03 14.29 -10.95
CA ARG A 302 4.06 13.05 -10.12
C ARG A 302 2.70 12.37 -10.02
N GLY A 303 1.61 13.09 -10.27
CA GLY A 303 0.26 12.55 -10.33
C GLY A 303 -0.56 12.77 -9.06
N ARG A 304 -1.87 12.51 -9.19
CA ARG A 304 -2.89 12.77 -8.16
C ARG A 304 -2.62 12.04 -6.84
N ASN A 305 -2.02 10.85 -6.89
CA ASN A 305 -1.70 10.08 -5.69
C ASN A 305 -0.65 10.79 -4.82
N PHE A 306 0.39 11.35 -5.45
CA PHE A 306 1.42 12.12 -4.74
C PHE A 306 0.81 13.38 -4.10
N GLU A 307 0.05 14.15 -4.88
CA GLU A 307 -0.62 15.37 -4.40
C GLU A 307 -1.59 15.06 -3.25
N GLY A 308 -2.38 14.00 -3.37
CA GLY A 308 -3.30 13.53 -2.34
C GLY A 308 -2.57 13.19 -1.03
N ASN A 309 -1.48 12.41 -1.11
CA ASN A 309 -0.65 12.08 0.04
C ASN A 309 -0.10 13.34 0.72
N LEU A 310 0.40 14.31 -0.06
CA LEU A 310 0.95 15.56 0.43
C LEU A 310 -0.10 16.41 1.15
N LYS A 311 -1.30 16.54 0.55
CA LYS A 311 -2.41 17.30 1.13
C LYS A 311 -2.88 16.67 2.45
N ILE A 312 -3.05 15.35 2.48
CA ILE A 312 -3.49 14.62 3.67
C ILE A 312 -2.43 14.74 4.77
N TYR A 313 -1.14 14.55 4.43
CA TYR A 313 -0.06 14.73 5.38
C TYR A 313 -0.11 16.12 6.02
N LYS A 314 -0.12 17.21 5.22
CA LYS A 314 -0.17 18.58 5.74
C LYS A 314 -1.34 18.79 6.71
N ARG A 315 -2.53 18.29 6.34
CA ARG A 315 -3.76 18.43 7.14
C ARG A 315 -3.72 17.66 8.47
N LEU A 316 -3.05 16.51 8.51
CA LEU A 316 -2.92 15.70 9.73
C LEU A 316 -1.73 16.10 10.59
N ALA A 317 -0.75 16.75 9.99
CA ALA A 317 0.50 17.14 10.60
C ALA A 317 0.36 18.52 11.27
N ILE A 318 -0.20 19.49 10.55
CA ILE A 318 -0.30 20.89 10.97
C ILE A 318 -1.73 21.17 11.42
N LYS A 319 -1.90 21.53 12.70
CA LYS A 319 -3.17 22.00 13.24
C LYS A 319 -3.17 23.53 13.21
N LEU A 320 -4.17 24.12 12.55
CA LEU A 320 -4.38 25.56 12.65
C LEU A 320 -4.80 25.96 14.08
N PRO A 321 -4.45 27.17 14.54
CA PRO A 321 -5.01 27.74 15.76
C PRO A 321 -6.55 27.70 15.79
N ASP A 322 -7.15 27.51 16.97
CA ASP A 322 -8.62 27.30 17.10
C ASP A 322 -9.46 28.51 16.64
N ASP A 323 -8.87 29.70 16.60
CA ASP A 323 -9.44 30.93 16.06
C ASP A 323 -9.48 30.95 14.52
N GLN A 324 -8.63 30.17 13.86
CA GLN A 324 -8.56 30.09 12.39
C GLN A 324 -9.32 28.89 11.81
N ILE A 325 -9.66 27.91 12.65
CA ILE A 325 -10.47 26.76 12.25
C ILE A 325 -11.93 27.22 12.08
N PRO A 326 -12.58 26.98 10.93
CA PRO A 326 -13.99 27.27 10.77
C PRO A 326 -14.78 26.44 11.79
N LYS A 327 -15.68 27.03 12.57
CA LYS A 327 -16.44 26.27 13.57
C LYS A 327 -17.69 25.70 12.94
N SER A 328 -17.85 24.38 13.00
CA SER A 328 -19.14 23.74 12.78
C SER A 328 -19.78 23.50 14.16
N ASN A 329 -21.10 23.63 14.25
CA ASN A 329 -21.84 23.20 15.44
C ASN A 329 -22.25 21.73 15.31
N CYS A 330 -21.45 20.90 14.61
CA CYS A 330 -21.77 19.51 14.33
C CYS A 330 -20.91 18.55 15.16
N ASN A 331 -21.56 17.53 15.72
CA ASN A 331 -20.94 16.44 16.45
C ASN A 331 -20.84 15.21 15.53
N VAL A 332 -19.64 14.69 15.32
CA VAL A 332 -19.39 13.49 14.50
C VAL A 332 -18.90 12.37 15.40
N ALA A 333 -19.56 11.22 15.36
CA ALA A 333 -19.15 10.05 16.13
C ALA A 333 -18.32 9.07 15.26
N ILE A 334 -17.32 8.45 15.87
CA ILE A 334 -16.46 7.43 15.27
C ILE A 334 -16.54 6.17 16.12
N ILE A 335 -16.70 5.02 15.46
CA ILE A 335 -16.87 3.71 16.12
C ILE A 335 -16.13 2.61 15.36
N ASN A 336 -15.59 1.62 16.08
CA ASN A 336 -15.04 0.42 15.49
C ASN A 336 -15.98 -0.78 15.67
N VAL A 337 -16.18 -1.57 14.61
CA VAL A 337 -17.13 -2.69 14.60
C VAL A 337 -16.52 -3.92 13.91
N GLY A 338 -16.76 -5.11 14.44
CA GLY A 338 -16.22 -6.37 13.92
C GLY A 338 -15.02 -6.89 14.73
N ALA A 339 -14.20 -7.73 14.09
CA ALA A 339 -12.93 -8.18 14.68
C ALA A 339 -11.84 -7.09 14.56
N PRO A 340 -10.80 -7.11 15.41
CA PRO A 340 -9.67 -6.20 15.28
C PRO A 340 -8.97 -6.34 13.93
N ALA A 341 -8.65 -5.21 13.31
CA ALA A 341 -7.87 -5.14 12.08
C ALA A 341 -6.74 -4.12 12.23
N ALA A 342 -5.54 -4.51 11.78
CA ALA A 342 -4.38 -3.64 11.74
C ALA A 342 -4.65 -2.40 10.85
N GLY A 343 -4.52 -1.20 11.41
CA GLY A 343 -4.79 0.06 10.71
C GLY A 343 -6.06 0.79 11.17
N MET A 344 -6.92 0.16 11.98
CA MET A 344 -8.08 0.82 12.60
C MET A 344 -7.70 2.08 13.39
N ASN A 345 -6.60 2.04 14.15
CA ASN A 345 -6.15 3.21 14.93
C ASN A 345 -5.64 4.36 14.05
N ALA A 346 -4.97 4.03 12.93
CA ALA A 346 -4.55 5.03 11.95
C ALA A 346 -5.76 5.71 11.29
N ALA A 347 -6.79 4.93 10.98
CA ALA A 347 -8.07 5.42 10.46
C ALA A 347 -8.78 6.36 11.45
N VAL A 348 -8.94 5.94 12.71
CA VAL A 348 -9.52 6.79 13.78
C VAL A 348 -8.73 8.08 13.94
N ARG A 349 -7.39 8.01 14.03
CA ARG A 349 -6.52 9.19 14.14
C ARG A 349 -6.78 10.17 13.00
N SER A 350 -6.85 9.67 11.77
CA SER A 350 -7.06 10.50 10.59
C SER A 350 -8.43 11.18 10.64
N ALA A 351 -9.49 10.41 10.89
CA ALA A 351 -10.85 10.91 10.98
C ALA A 351 -11.01 11.98 12.08
N VAL A 352 -10.45 11.75 13.28
CA VAL A 352 -10.49 12.72 14.40
C VAL A 352 -9.82 14.04 14.00
N ARG A 353 -8.59 13.97 13.48
CA ARG A 353 -7.83 15.17 13.12
C ARG A 353 -8.46 15.94 11.98
N VAL A 354 -8.98 15.25 10.98
CA VAL A 354 -9.68 15.86 9.85
C VAL A 354 -11.01 16.49 10.31
N GLY A 355 -11.76 15.81 11.17
CA GLY A 355 -13.01 16.34 11.70
C GLY A 355 -12.81 17.63 12.49
N ILE A 356 -11.78 17.66 13.36
CA ILE A 356 -11.40 18.87 14.11
C ILE A 356 -10.93 19.98 13.17
N ALA A 357 -10.13 19.66 12.14
CA ALA A 357 -9.68 20.65 11.16
C ALA A 357 -10.85 21.25 10.35
N ASP A 358 -11.94 20.50 10.18
CA ASP A 358 -13.18 20.96 9.55
C ASP A 358 -14.15 21.66 10.52
N GLY A 359 -13.79 21.77 11.80
CA GLY A 359 -14.56 22.47 12.80
C GLY A 359 -15.52 21.65 13.63
N HIS A 360 -15.57 20.33 13.42
CA HIS A 360 -16.51 19.46 14.11
C HIS A 360 -16.02 19.09 15.51
N LYS A 361 -16.96 18.88 16.43
CA LYS A 361 -16.69 18.15 17.67
C LYS A 361 -16.71 16.66 17.36
N VAL A 362 -15.67 15.95 17.75
CA VAL A 362 -15.54 14.52 17.43
C VAL A 362 -15.71 13.69 18.69
N PHE A 363 -16.54 12.65 18.59
CA PHE A 363 -16.82 11.72 19.68
C PHE A 363 -16.32 10.32 19.32
N ALA A 364 -15.63 9.69 20.25
CA ALA A 364 -15.28 8.28 20.19
C ALA A 364 -16.34 7.44 20.90
N VAL A 365 -16.86 6.44 20.21
CA VAL A 365 -17.74 5.41 20.79
C VAL A 365 -16.90 4.17 21.08
N TYR A 366 -16.87 3.75 22.34
CA TYR A 366 -16.05 2.63 22.79
C TYR A 366 -16.80 1.30 22.65
N ASP A 367 -16.04 0.21 22.47
CA ASP A 367 -16.53 -1.18 22.45
C ASP A 367 -17.68 -1.46 21.45
N GLY A 368 -17.67 -0.79 20.30
CA GLY A 368 -18.66 -0.98 19.24
C GLY A 368 -20.09 -0.69 19.71
N PHE A 369 -21.09 -1.34 19.09
CA PHE A 369 -22.49 -1.08 19.41
C PHE A 369 -22.91 -1.52 20.82
N ASP A 370 -22.15 -2.41 21.46
CA ASP A 370 -22.36 -2.78 22.86
C ASP A 370 -22.08 -1.60 23.80
N GLY A 371 -20.92 -0.93 23.63
CA GLY A 371 -20.61 0.28 24.38
C GLY A 371 -21.47 1.47 23.96
N PHE A 372 -21.84 1.56 22.68
CA PHE A 372 -22.80 2.58 22.20
C PHE A 372 -24.14 2.47 22.95
N ALA A 373 -24.74 1.27 23.01
CA ALA A 373 -26.00 1.06 23.73
C ALA A 373 -25.91 1.37 25.24
N LYS A 374 -24.70 1.34 25.81
CA LYS A 374 -24.40 1.67 27.22
C LYS A 374 -24.01 3.14 27.43
N GLY A 375 -23.96 3.96 26.38
CA GLY A 375 -23.55 5.36 26.46
C GLY A 375 -22.06 5.59 26.70
N GLN A 376 -21.20 4.64 26.31
CA GLN A 376 -19.74 4.78 26.41
C GLN A 376 -19.20 5.66 25.28
N ILE A 377 -19.51 6.96 25.36
CA ILE A 377 -19.19 7.96 24.35
C ILE A 377 -18.38 9.07 25.02
N LYS A 378 -17.27 9.48 24.40
CA LYS A 378 -16.41 10.53 24.92
C LYS A 378 -15.93 11.44 23.81
N GLU A 379 -15.89 12.75 24.07
CA GLU A 379 -15.21 13.69 23.17
C GLU A 379 -13.73 13.32 23.06
N ILE A 380 -13.19 13.36 21.83
CA ILE A 380 -11.81 13.02 21.52
C ILE A 380 -11.13 14.16 20.75
N GLY A 381 -9.96 14.58 21.21
CA GLY A 381 -9.22 15.71 20.69
C GLY A 381 -7.99 15.31 19.85
N TRP A 382 -7.35 16.33 19.28
CA TRP A 382 -6.17 16.18 18.42
C TRP A 382 -4.98 15.48 19.11
N GLY A 383 -4.80 15.76 20.40
CA GLY A 383 -3.73 15.21 21.22
C GLY A 383 -3.96 13.75 21.61
N ASP A 384 -5.22 13.34 21.79
CA ASP A 384 -5.60 12.00 22.27
C ASP A 384 -5.23 10.89 21.28
N VAL A 385 -5.26 11.20 19.98
CA VAL A 385 -4.92 10.28 18.88
C VAL A 385 -3.45 10.37 18.45
N GLY A 386 -2.61 11.07 19.21
CA GLY A 386 -1.17 11.17 18.95
C GLY A 386 -0.48 9.82 19.05
N GLY A 387 0.29 9.42 18.03
CA GLY A 387 1.06 8.16 18.03
C GLY A 387 0.26 6.90 17.65
N TRP A 388 -1.00 7.04 17.25
CA TRP A 388 -1.88 5.91 16.92
C TRP A 388 -1.61 5.27 15.55
N THR A 389 -0.87 5.95 14.66
CA THR A 389 -0.66 5.48 13.27
C THR A 389 -0.04 4.08 13.20
N GLY A 390 0.96 3.79 14.04
CA GLY A 390 1.64 2.50 14.08
C GLY A 390 1.05 1.48 15.06
N GLN A 391 -0.10 1.75 15.68
CA GLN A 391 -0.68 0.88 16.71
C GLN A 391 -1.60 -0.17 16.08
N GLY A 392 -1.34 -1.45 16.41
CA GLY A 392 -2.21 -2.58 16.07
C GLY A 392 -3.53 -2.61 16.84
N GLY A 393 -4.43 -3.51 16.46
CA GLY A 393 -5.71 -3.72 17.13
C GLY A 393 -6.64 -2.49 17.08
N SER A 394 -7.41 -2.26 18.15
CA SER A 394 -8.33 -1.13 18.28
C SER A 394 -8.26 -0.54 19.69
N LEU A 395 -7.85 0.72 19.79
CA LEU A 395 -7.78 1.47 21.05
C LEU A 395 -9.14 1.97 21.55
N LEU A 396 -10.13 2.06 20.66
CA LEU A 396 -11.53 2.32 21.03
C LEU A 396 -12.24 1.05 21.55
N GLY A 397 -11.68 -0.12 21.28
CA GLY A 397 -12.38 -1.38 21.43
C GLY A 397 -13.30 -1.65 20.23
N THR A 398 -13.45 -2.93 19.88
CA THR A 398 -14.29 -3.37 18.78
C THR A 398 -15.00 -4.67 19.14
N LYS A 399 -16.23 -4.84 18.66
CA LYS A 399 -17.08 -6.02 18.89
C LYS A 399 -17.84 -6.37 17.62
N ARG A 400 -18.13 -7.66 17.43
CA ARG A 400 -18.99 -8.18 16.33
C ARG A 400 -20.49 -8.01 16.58
N ILE A 401 -20.89 -7.47 17.73
CA ILE A 401 -22.31 -7.33 18.11
C ILE A 401 -22.99 -6.32 17.18
N LEU A 402 -24.13 -6.72 16.60
CA LEU A 402 -24.96 -5.89 15.73
C LEU A 402 -25.96 -5.03 16.54
N PRO A 403 -26.39 -3.87 16.00
CA PRO A 403 -27.24 -2.92 16.73
C PRO A 403 -28.71 -3.33 16.84
N GLY A 404 -29.18 -4.35 16.11
CA GLY A 404 -30.62 -4.64 15.94
C GLY A 404 -31.44 -4.76 17.23
N LYS A 405 -30.90 -5.37 18.29
CA LYS A 405 -31.59 -5.49 19.60
C LYS A 405 -31.51 -4.23 20.47
N TYR A 406 -30.72 -3.24 20.06
CA TYR A 406 -30.36 -2.07 20.85
C TYR A 406 -30.66 -0.75 20.14
N LEU A 407 -31.39 -0.77 19.02
CA LEU A 407 -31.66 0.41 18.19
C LEU A 407 -32.24 1.56 19.00
N GLU A 408 -33.26 1.32 19.84
CA GLU A 408 -33.87 2.34 20.69
C GLU A 408 -32.86 2.98 21.66
N LYS A 409 -32.00 2.17 22.29
CA LYS A 409 -30.96 2.67 23.19
C LYS A 409 -29.90 3.47 22.45
N ILE A 410 -29.50 3.03 21.26
CA ILE A 410 -28.51 3.72 20.43
C ILE A 410 -29.09 5.07 19.97
N ALA A 411 -30.34 5.10 19.52
CA ALA A 411 -31.05 6.34 19.16
C ALA A 411 -31.09 7.33 20.35
N ALA A 412 -31.44 6.86 21.55
CA ALA A 412 -31.41 7.70 22.76
C ALA A 412 -30.03 8.29 23.05
N GLN A 413 -28.95 7.54 22.83
CA GLN A 413 -27.58 8.04 23.00
C GLN A 413 -27.18 9.05 21.93
N MET A 414 -27.60 8.83 20.67
CA MET A 414 -27.41 9.77 19.58
C MET A 414 -28.12 11.10 19.84
N HIS A 415 -29.34 11.05 20.36
CA HIS A 415 -30.08 12.24 20.80
C HIS A 415 -29.34 12.96 21.94
N ALA A 416 -28.99 12.24 23.00
CA ALA A 416 -28.35 12.80 24.20
C ALA A 416 -27.01 13.48 23.90
N HIS A 417 -26.25 12.99 22.91
CA HIS A 417 -24.97 13.57 22.49
C HIS A 417 -25.08 14.43 21.23
N SER A 418 -26.30 14.64 20.71
CA SER A 418 -26.57 15.42 19.49
C SER A 418 -25.72 14.99 18.30
N ILE A 419 -25.57 13.68 18.07
CA ILE A 419 -24.73 13.13 16.99
C ILE A 419 -25.33 13.49 15.62
N ASN A 420 -24.57 14.18 14.78
CA ASN A 420 -25.01 14.65 13.47
C ASN A 420 -24.45 13.82 12.29
N ALA A 421 -23.40 13.02 12.51
CA ALA A 421 -22.89 12.06 11.54
C ALA A 421 -22.19 10.90 12.25
N LEU A 422 -22.13 9.74 11.59
CA LEU A 422 -21.48 8.53 12.12
C LEU A 422 -20.48 7.96 11.09
N LEU A 423 -19.23 7.77 11.53
CA LEU A 423 -18.21 7.04 10.80
C LEU A 423 -17.97 5.68 11.46
N VAL A 424 -18.21 4.60 10.73
CA VAL A 424 -18.07 3.22 11.22
C VAL A 424 -16.85 2.58 10.55
N ILE A 425 -15.84 2.20 11.32
CA ILE A 425 -14.63 1.53 10.81
C ILE A 425 -14.72 0.06 11.17
N GLY A 426 -14.84 -0.83 10.18
CA GLY A 426 -15.05 -2.24 10.48
C GLY A 426 -15.27 -3.17 9.30
N GLY A 427 -15.48 -4.44 9.63
CA GLY A 427 -15.68 -5.51 8.66
C GLY A 427 -17.12 -5.65 8.19
N PHE A 428 -17.52 -6.87 7.82
CA PHE A 428 -18.87 -7.17 7.35
C PHE A 428 -19.96 -6.81 8.37
N GLU A 429 -19.67 -6.94 9.68
CA GLU A 429 -20.60 -6.54 10.74
C GLU A 429 -20.87 -5.03 10.73
N ALA A 430 -19.90 -4.20 10.36
CA ALA A 430 -20.08 -2.75 10.21
C ALA A 430 -21.06 -2.43 9.08
N TYR A 431 -20.88 -3.12 7.94
CA TYR A 431 -21.75 -3.00 6.77
C TYR A 431 -23.19 -3.37 7.12
N LEU A 432 -23.41 -4.54 7.73
CA LEU A 432 -24.73 -4.97 8.18
C LEU A 432 -25.35 -4.01 9.21
N ALA A 433 -24.55 -3.53 10.16
CA ALA A 433 -25.05 -2.65 11.19
C ALA A 433 -25.58 -1.32 10.64
N VAL A 434 -24.90 -0.71 9.67
CA VAL A 434 -25.36 0.54 9.04
C VAL A 434 -26.60 0.30 8.18
N ILE A 435 -26.73 -0.86 7.52
CA ILE A 435 -27.98 -1.25 6.84
C ILE A 435 -29.14 -1.31 7.85
N MET A 436 -28.96 -2.00 8.97
CA MET A 436 -29.99 -2.10 10.02
C MET A 436 -30.40 -0.72 10.55
N MET A 437 -29.44 0.20 10.75
CA MET A 437 -29.74 1.57 11.17
C MET A 437 -30.44 2.37 10.07
N ALA A 438 -30.08 2.15 8.80
CA ALA A 438 -30.71 2.81 7.67
C ALA A 438 -32.18 2.37 7.51
N ASP A 439 -32.47 1.07 7.64
CA ASP A 439 -33.84 0.53 7.61
C ASP A 439 -34.69 1.05 8.78
N ALA A 440 -34.05 1.31 9.93
CA ALA A 440 -34.71 1.84 11.12
C ALA A 440 -34.99 3.35 11.09
N ARG A 441 -34.59 4.08 10.03
CA ARG A 441 -34.83 5.54 9.88
C ARG A 441 -36.31 5.94 9.90
N GLY A 442 -37.20 5.06 9.46
CA GLY A 442 -38.65 5.32 9.50
C GLY A 442 -39.24 5.30 10.91
N ILE A 443 -38.49 4.77 11.89
CA ILE A 443 -38.92 4.61 13.29
C ILE A 443 -38.14 5.58 14.20
N HIS A 444 -36.85 5.78 13.91
CA HIS A 444 -35.95 6.62 14.72
C HIS A 444 -35.37 7.76 13.87
N GLU A 445 -35.81 8.99 14.13
CA GLU A 445 -35.32 10.19 13.43
C GLU A 445 -33.82 10.42 13.66
N GLU A 446 -33.27 9.94 14.78
CA GLU A 446 -31.85 10.06 15.11
C GLU A 446 -30.93 9.36 14.10
N PHE A 447 -31.43 8.35 13.38
CA PHE A 447 -30.67 7.66 12.34
C PHE A 447 -30.71 8.38 10.98
N CYS A 448 -31.52 9.44 10.84
CA CYS A 448 -31.62 10.25 9.63
C CYS A 448 -30.43 11.22 9.45
N ILE A 449 -29.23 10.73 9.73
CA ILE A 449 -27.96 11.43 9.60
C ILE A 449 -27.06 10.75 8.55
N PRO A 450 -26.03 11.44 8.01
CA PRO A 450 -25.01 10.80 7.20
C PRO A 450 -24.27 9.71 7.99
N MET A 451 -24.24 8.50 7.43
CA MET A 451 -23.51 7.36 7.98
C MET A 451 -22.57 6.82 6.90
N CYS A 452 -21.30 6.60 7.23
CA CYS A 452 -20.29 6.09 6.29
C CYS A 452 -19.57 4.88 6.91
N VAL A 453 -19.38 3.83 6.12
CA VAL A 453 -18.64 2.63 6.52
C VAL A 453 -17.26 2.63 5.84
N LEU A 454 -16.22 2.40 6.63
CA LEU A 454 -14.87 2.17 6.15
C LEU A 454 -14.49 0.70 6.34
N PRO A 455 -14.10 0.00 5.26
CA PRO A 455 -13.81 -1.44 5.31
C PRO A 455 -12.52 -1.69 6.08
N ALA A 456 -12.61 -2.34 7.24
CA ALA A 456 -11.48 -2.72 8.07
C ALA A 456 -11.63 -4.16 8.58
N THR A 457 -10.94 -5.08 7.91
CA THR A 457 -10.91 -6.52 8.21
C THR A 457 -9.69 -7.14 7.54
N LEU A 458 -9.13 -8.19 8.13
CA LEU A 458 -8.12 -9.01 7.45
C LEU A 458 -8.72 -9.82 6.28
N SER A 459 -10.01 -10.13 6.35
CA SER A 459 -10.66 -11.07 5.43
C SER A 459 -10.96 -10.49 4.05
N ASN A 460 -10.91 -9.17 3.88
CA ASN A 460 -11.28 -8.47 2.65
C ASN A 460 -12.65 -8.87 2.07
N ASN A 461 -13.64 -9.04 2.96
CA ASN A 461 -14.97 -9.55 2.63
C ASN A 461 -16.09 -8.50 2.72
N VAL A 462 -15.73 -7.22 2.69
CA VAL A 462 -16.71 -6.13 2.75
C VAL A 462 -17.18 -5.79 1.34
N PRO A 463 -18.49 -5.90 1.02
CA PRO A 463 -18.99 -5.58 -0.30
C PRO A 463 -18.74 -4.12 -0.70
N GLY A 464 -18.46 -3.89 -1.99
CA GLY A 464 -18.28 -2.55 -2.56
C GLY A 464 -16.85 -2.00 -2.50
N THR A 465 -15.88 -2.79 -2.06
CA THR A 465 -14.45 -2.44 -2.12
C THR A 465 -13.59 -3.62 -2.56
N GLU A 466 -12.46 -3.34 -3.19
CA GLU A 466 -11.47 -4.36 -3.57
C GLU A 466 -10.47 -4.68 -2.45
N ILE A 467 -10.31 -3.76 -1.48
CA ILE A 467 -9.30 -3.84 -0.43
C ILE A 467 -9.87 -3.30 0.88
N SER A 468 -9.60 -3.98 1.99
CA SER A 468 -9.96 -3.54 3.34
C SER A 468 -8.73 -3.27 4.20
N ILE A 469 -8.84 -2.30 5.10
CA ILE A 469 -7.77 -1.98 6.07
C ILE A 469 -7.48 -3.23 6.91
N GLY A 470 -6.24 -3.67 6.91
CA GLY A 470 -5.72 -4.82 7.66
C GLY A 470 -5.46 -6.05 6.80
N SER A 471 -5.92 -6.08 5.54
CA SER A 471 -5.71 -7.23 4.67
C SER A 471 -4.25 -7.36 4.23
N ASP A 472 -3.55 -6.26 3.95
CA ASP A 472 -2.14 -6.31 3.55
C ASP A 472 -1.23 -6.78 4.70
N THR A 473 -1.48 -6.30 5.92
CA THR A 473 -0.80 -6.78 7.13
C THR A 473 -0.98 -8.29 7.27
N ALA A 474 -2.20 -8.79 7.08
CA ALA A 474 -2.49 -10.22 7.19
C ALA A 474 -1.79 -11.05 6.11
N VAL A 475 -1.77 -10.60 4.86
CA VAL A 475 -1.05 -11.28 3.78
C VAL A 475 0.46 -11.31 4.09
N ASN A 476 1.05 -10.21 4.57
CA ASN A 476 2.46 -10.19 4.96
C ASN A 476 2.77 -11.20 6.08
N VAL A 477 1.89 -11.34 7.09
CA VAL A 477 2.05 -12.37 8.13
C VAL A 477 1.98 -13.79 7.57
N VAL A 478 1.03 -14.05 6.64
CA VAL A 478 0.92 -15.35 5.96
C VAL A 478 2.21 -15.64 5.18
N VAL A 479 2.69 -14.67 4.40
CA VAL A 479 3.89 -14.80 3.56
C VAL A 479 5.14 -15.03 4.41
N GLU A 480 5.34 -14.24 5.47
CA GLU A 480 6.48 -14.40 6.38
C GLU A 480 6.47 -15.78 7.05
N THR A 481 5.29 -16.24 7.46
CA THR A 481 5.16 -17.57 8.07
C THR A 481 5.45 -18.68 7.05
N CYS A 482 4.94 -18.54 5.82
CA CYS A 482 5.24 -19.47 4.74
C CYS A 482 6.73 -19.50 4.40
N ASP A 483 7.44 -18.36 4.42
CA ASP A 483 8.87 -18.31 4.17
C ASP A 483 9.67 -19.06 5.24
N ARG A 484 9.34 -18.86 6.53
CA ARG A 484 9.94 -19.60 7.64
C ARG A 484 9.68 -21.11 7.52
N ILE A 485 8.47 -21.50 7.12
CA ILE A 485 8.10 -22.90 6.89
C ILE A 485 8.87 -23.49 5.69
N LYS A 486 8.96 -22.75 4.58
CA LYS A 486 9.73 -23.17 3.38
C LYS A 486 11.20 -23.37 3.69
N GLN A 487 11.77 -22.56 4.58
CA GLN A 487 13.15 -22.74 5.06
C GLN A 487 13.30 -24.07 5.80
N SER A 488 12.36 -24.41 6.70
CA SER A 488 12.33 -25.70 7.39
C SER A 488 12.15 -26.89 6.43
N ALA A 489 11.23 -26.77 5.46
CA ALA A 489 10.98 -27.78 4.44
C ALA A 489 12.22 -28.03 3.57
N SER A 490 12.95 -26.97 3.21
CA SER A 490 14.14 -27.07 2.36
C SER A 490 15.31 -27.78 3.05
N GLY A 491 15.43 -27.67 4.37
CA GLY A 491 16.47 -28.37 5.15
C GLY A 491 16.19 -29.87 5.30
N THR A 492 14.92 -30.25 5.44
CA THR A 492 14.52 -31.66 5.60
C THR A 492 14.32 -32.39 4.27
N LYS A 493 14.00 -31.64 3.20
CA LYS A 493 13.61 -32.12 1.87
C LYS A 493 12.38 -33.04 1.91
N ARG A 494 11.76 -33.24 0.74
CA ARG A 494 10.62 -34.16 0.53
C ARG A 494 9.53 -33.96 1.58
N ARG A 495 9.16 -32.69 1.81
CA ARG A 495 8.15 -32.30 2.79
C ARG A 495 7.13 -31.35 2.18
N VAL A 496 5.86 -31.60 2.47
CA VAL A 496 4.72 -30.77 2.07
C VAL A 496 4.06 -30.17 3.30
N PHE A 497 3.76 -28.88 3.28
CA PHE A 497 3.03 -28.20 4.36
C PHE A 497 1.62 -27.83 3.90
N ILE A 498 0.62 -28.20 4.70
CA ILE A 498 -0.77 -27.78 4.54
C ILE A 498 -1.02 -26.67 5.57
N ILE A 499 -1.28 -25.46 5.11
CA ILE A 499 -1.43 -24.27 5.94
C ILE A 499 -2.86 -23.74 5.85
N GLU A 500 -3.54 -23.67 6.99
CA GLU A 500 -4.86 -23.05 7.07
C GLU A 500 -4.74 -21.54 7.31
N THR A 501 -5.42 -20.75 6.47
CA THR A 501 -5.50 -19.29 6.55
C THR A 501 -6.90 -18.82 6.93
N MET A 502 -6.99 -17.67 7.60
CA MET A 502 -8.29 -17.05 7.91
C MET A 502 -8.95 -16.46 6.65
N GLY A 503 -10.19 -16.02 6.80
CA GLY A 503 -10.94 -15.30 5.76
C GLY A 503 -12.45 -15.51 5.81
N GLY A 504 -12.94 -16.35 6.73
CA GLY A 504 -14.27 -16.94 6.63
C GLY A 504 -14.39 -17.66 5.29
N TYR A 505 -15.46 -17.37 4.56
CA TYR A 505 -15.66 -17.85 3.19
C TYR A 505 -14.88 -17.05 2.13
N CYS A 506 -14.22 -15.95 2.48
CA CYS A 506 -13.44 -15.18 1.51
C CYS A 506 -12.03 -15.75 1.37
N GLY A 507 -11.72 -16.25 0.18
CA GLY A 507 -10.44 -16.83 -0.20
C GLY A 507 -9.30 -15.83 -0.42
N TYR A 508 -9.52 -14.52 -0.25
CA TYR A 508 -8.52 -13.48 -0.56
C TYR A 508 -7.16 -13.75 0.09
N LEU A 509 -7.11 -14.02 1.40
CA LEU A 509 -5.84 -14.27 2.11
C LEU A 509 -5.17 -15.57 1.64
N ALA A 510 -5.94 -16.64 1.41
CA ALA A 510 -5.41 -17.90 0.92
C ALA A 510 -4.81 -17.75 -0.48
N ASN A 511 -5.53 -17.07 -1.38
CA ASN A 511 -5.14 -16.88 -2.76
C ASN A 511 -3.93 -15.92 -2.89
N MET A 512 -4.04 -14.71 -2.34
CA MET A 512 -2.97 -13.71 -2.43
C MET A 512 -1.73 -14.14 -1.63
N GLY A 513 -1.93 -14.75 -0.46
CA GLY A 513 -0.86 -15.37 0.33
C GLY A 513 -0.22 -16.53 -0.42
N GLY A 514 -0.99 -17.36 -1.12
CA GLY A 514 -0.50 -18.45 -1.96
C GLY A 514 0.36 -17.95 -3.11
N LEU A 515 -0.11 -16.93 -3.83
CA LEU A 515 0.63 -16.28 -4.92
C LEU A 515 1.97 -15.70 -4.40
N ALA A 516 1.94 -14.93 -3.32
CA ALA A 516 3.11 -14.28 -2.74
C ALA A 516 4.08 -15.26 -2.04
N ALA A 517 3.58 -16.39 -1.52
CA ALA A 517 4.41 -17.45 -0.96
C ALA A 517 4.94 -18.41 -2.04
N GLY A 518 4.37 -18.39 -3.24
CA GLY A 518 4.63 -19.38 -4.29
C GLY A 518 4.17 -20.77 -3.85
N ALA A 519 2.94 -20.85 -3.34
CA ALA A 519 2.27 -22.09 -3.00
C ALA A 519 1.95 -22.91 -4.26
N ASP A 520 1.92 -24.23 -4.10
CA ASP A 520 1.58 -25.18 -5.16
C ASP A 520 0.06 -25.34 -5.33
N ALA A 521 -0.70 -24.98 -4.29
CA ALA A 521 -2.15 -24.90 -4.32
C ALA A 521 -2.65 -23.92 -3.25
N ALA A 522 -3.79 -23.29 -3.52
CA ALA A 522 -4.54 -22.49 -2.56
C ALA A 522 -6.04 -22.85 -2.69
N TYR A 523 -6.55 -23.67 -1.78
CA TYR A 523 -7.95 -24.10 -1.79
C TYR A 523 -8.85 -23.04 -1.17
N ILE A 524 -9.84 -22.57 -1.93
CA ILE A 524 -10.74 -21.47 -1.55
C ILE A 524 -12.20 -21.88 -1.71
N TYR A 525 -13.12 -21.12 -1.10
CA TYR A 525 -14.55 -21.42 -1.18
C TYR A 525 -15.13 -21.04 -2.54
N GLU A 526 -14.60 -19.97 -3.14
CA GLU A 526 -15.07 -19.40 -4.39
C GLU A 526 -14.78 -20.27 -5.62
N GLU A 527 -13.81 -21.18 -5.52
CA GLU A 527 -13.45 -22.15 -6.56
C GLU A 527 -13.71 -23.57 -6.02
N PRO A 528 -14.85 -24.19 -6.38
CA PRO A 528 -15.15 -25.55 -5.95
C PRO A 528 -14.09 -26.54 -6.41
N PHE A 529 -13.70 -27.45 -5.52
CA PHE A 529 -12.77 -28.53 -5.81
C PHE A 529 -13.32 -29.86 -5.29
N ASP A 530 -13.07 -30.93 -6.02
CA ASP A 530 -13.43 -32.29 -5.64
C ASP A 530 -12.20 -33.18 -5.39
N ILE A 531 -12.44 -34.45 -5.10
CA ILE A 531 -11.38 -35.40 -4.76
C ILE A 531 -10.37 -35.60 -5.91
N ARG A 532 -10.79 -35.43 -7.17
CA ARG A 532 -9.94 -35.55 -8.36
C ARG A 532 -8.98 -34.38 -8.46
N ASP A 533 -9.43 -33.17 -8.10
CA ASP A 533 -8.56 -31.99 -8.06
C ASP A 533 -7.47 -32.14 -7.00
N LEU A 534 -7.85 -32.66 -5.82
CA LEU A 534 -6.89 -32.99 -4.76
C LEU A 534 -5.90 -34.07 -5.22
N GLN A 535 -6.39 -35.14 -5.83
CA GLN A 535 -5.55 -36.22 -6.35
C GLN A 535 -4.57 -35.71 -7.42
N SER A 536 -5.04 -34.88 -8.36
CA SER A 536 -4.20 -34.27 -9.39
C SER A 536 -3.07 -33.43 -8.79
N ASN A 537 -3.35 -32.66 -7.74
CA ASN A 537 -2.31 -31.87 -7.07
C ASN A 537 -1.29 -32.75 -6.32
N VAL A 538 -1.73 -33.85 -5.71
CA VAL A 538 -0.82 -34.84 -5.09
C VAL A 538 0.08 -35.50 -6.12
N GLU A 539 -0.45 -35.88 -7.28
CA GLU A 539 0.32 -36.43 -8.40
C GLU A 539 1.36 -35.41 -8.89
N HIS A 540 0.95 -34.14 -9.05
CA HIS A 540 1.86 -33.06 -9.41
C HIS A 540 3.00 -32.89 -8.40
N LEU A 541 2.71 -32.90 -7.09
CA LEU A 541 3.75 -32.80 -6.05
C LEU A 541 4.66 -34.03 -6.04
N THR A 542 4.12 -35.22 -6.29
CA THR A 542 4.90 -36.45 -6.42
C THR A 542 5.92 -36.35 -7.56
N GLU A 543 5.52 -35.85 -8.72
CA GLU A 543 6.43 -35.57 -9.84
C GLU A 543 7.43 -34.46 -9.49
N LYS A 544 6.97 -33.39 -8.84
CA LYS A 544 7.83 -32.29 -8.39
C LYS A 544 8.96 -32.78 -7.47
N MET A 545 8.73 -33.76 -6.60
CA MET A 545 9.77 -34.32 -5.72
C MET A 545 10.89 -35.07 -6.47
N LYS A 546 10.68 -35.44 -7.74
CA LYS A 546 11.74 -36.00 -8.59
C LYS A 546 12.73 -34.92 -9.07
N THR A 547 12.33 -33.65 -9.01
CA THR A 547 13.18 -32.50 -9.34
C THR A 547 14.11 -32.14 -8.17
N THR A 548 14.93 -31.10 -8.37
CA THR A 548 15.77 -30.53 -7.31
C THR A 548 14.96 -29.76 -6.25
N ILE A 549 13.72 -29.35 -6.57
CA ILE A 549 12.85 -28.56 -5.67
C ILE A 549 11.96 -29.51 -4.87
N GLN A 550 12.55 -30.16 -3.88
CA GLN A 550 11.89 -31.20 -3.09
C GLN A 550 11.13 -30.63 -1.89
N ARG A 551 10.14 -29.77 -2.15
CA ARG A 551 9.23 -29.21 -1.14
C ARG A 551 7.87 -28.88 -1.73
N GLY A 552 6.83 -28.97 -0.92
CA GLY A 552 5.47 -28.53 -1.29
C GLY A 552 4.88 -27.57 -0.27
N LEU A 553 4.04 -26.66 -0.75
CA LEU A 553 3.28 -25.73 0.09
C LEU A 553 1.85 -25.64 -0.42
N VAL A 554 0.88 -25.96 0.43
CA VAL A 554 -0.54 -25.95 0.13
C VAL A 554 -1.22 -25.03 1.13
N LEU A 555 -1.93 -24.01 0.65
CA LEU A 555 -2.77 -23.17 1.48
C LEU A 555 -4.23 -23.62 1.38
N ARG A 556 -4.97 -23.45 2.47
CA ARG A 556 -6.39 -23.76 2.57
C ARG A 556 -7.08 -22.63 3.32
N ASN A 557 -8.08 -22.00 2.71
CA ASN A 557 -8.97 -21.09 3.40
C ASN A 557 -9.79 -21.88 4.46
N GLU A 558 -9.95 -21.31 5.66
CA GLU A 558 -10.57 -22.00 6.80
C GLU A 558 -11.97 -22.58 6.52
N SER A 559 -12.77 -21.93 5.66
CA SER A 559 -14.15 -22.31 5.33
C SER A 559 -14.35 -22.75 3.87
N CYS A 560 -13.29 -23.20 3.17
CA CYS A 560 -13.41 -23.56 1.75
C CYS A 560 -14.27 -24.81 1.48
N SER A 561 -14.36 -25.72 2.46
CA SER A 561 -15.16 -26.95 2.37
C SER A 561 -15.48 -27.46 3.76
N GLU A 562 -16.73 -27.90 3.98
CA GLU A 562 -17.18 -28.52 5.24
C GLU A 562 -16.56 -29.91 5.44
N ASN A 563 -16.37 -30.66 4.35
CA ASN A 563 -15.90 -32.06 4.39
C ASN A 563 -14.39 -32.16 4.21
N TYR A 564 -13.83 -31.39 3.27
CA TYR A 564 -12.39 -31.38 2.98
C TYR A 564 -11.69 -30.40 3.92
N THR A 565 -11.66 -30.79 5.19
CA THR A 565 -11.00 -30.04 6.27
C THR A 565 -9.48 -30.04 6.09
N THR A 566 -8.79 -29.19 6.85
CA THR A 566 -7.31 -29.19 6.91
C THR A 566 -6.78 -30.57 7.29
N ASP A 567 -7.46 -31.28 8.17
CA ASP A 567 -7.09 -32.64 8.57
C ASP A 567 -7.30 -33.66 7.46
N PHE A 568 -8.42 -33.57 6.73
CA PHE A 568 -8.67 -34.44 5.59
C PHE A 568 -7.60 -34.27 4.51
N ILE A 569 -7.31 -33.03 4.10
CA ILE A 569 -6.30 -32.74 3.07
C ILE A 569 -4.92 -33.21 3.55
N TYR A 570 -4.57 -32.94 4.81
CA TYR A 570 -3.33 -33.44 5.40
C TYR A 570 -3.21 -34.97 5.35
N GLN A 571 -4.27 -35.69 5.70
CA GLN A 571 -4.30 -37.15 5.68
C GLN A 571 -4.16 -37.70 4.25
N LEU A 572 -4.90 -37.14 3.30
CA LEU A 572 -4.84 -37.54 1.89
C LEU A 572 -3.41 -37.40 1.34
N TYR A 573 -2.80 -36.22 1.49
CA TYR A 573 -1.45 -35.97 1.00
C TYR A 573 -0.40 -36.86 1.70
N SER A 574 -0.60 -37.13 3.00
CA SER A 574 0.31 -38.00 3.76
C SER A 574 0.24 -39.45 3.31
N GLU A 575 -0.94 -39.94 2.97
CA GLU A 575 -1.17 -41.33 2.57
C GLU A 575 -0.69 -41.58 1.13
N GLU A 576 -1.12 -40.76 0.20
CA GLU A 576 -0.76 -40.87 -1.23
C GLU A 576 0.70 -40.49 -1.48
N GLY A 577 1.28 -39.61 -0.65
CA GLY A 577 2.69 -39.24 -0.70
C GLY A 577 3.65 -40.29 -0.13
N LYS A 578 3.16 -41.42 0.40
CA LYS A 578 3.99 -42.45 1.05
C LYS A 578 5.13 -42.92 0.14
N GLY A 579 6.34 -42.96 0.69
CA GLY A 579 7.55 -43.32 -0.04
C GLY A 579 8.13 -42.19 -0.90
N VAL A 580 7.43 -41.05 -1.04
CA VAL A 580 7.89 -39.90 -1.83
C VAL A 580 8.16 -38.68 -0.95
N PHE A 581 7.20 -38.27 -0.12
CA PHE A 581 7.29 -37.13 0.80
C PHE A 581 6.46 -37.32 2.08
N ASP A 582 6.77 -36.55 3.12
CA ASP A 582 5.94 -36.45 4.33
C ASP A 582 5.18 -35.12 4.40
N CYS A 583 4.14 -35.04 5.23
CA CYS A 583 3.36 -33.82 5.40
C CYS A 583 3.41 -33.27 6.82
N ARG A 584 3.17 -31.95 6.94
CA ARG A 584 2.85 -31.28 8.21
C ARG A 584 1.69 -30.33 7.99
N LYS A 585 0.89 -30.12 9.03
CA LYS A 585 -0.20 -29.13 9.02
C LYS A 585 0.09 -27.99 9.99
N ASN A 586 -0.31 -26.78 9.64
CA ASN A 586 -0.26 -25.61 10.51
C ASN A 586 -1.54 -24.78 10.35
N VAL A 587 -2.22 -24.51 11.45
CA VAL A 587 -3.32 -23.55 11.50
C VAL A 587 -2.75 -22.24 12.02
N LEU A 588 -2.67 -21.21 11.17
CA LEU A 588 -2.07 -19.93 11.55
C LEU A 588 -2.92 -19.24 12.63
N GLY A 589 -4.24 -19.26 12.48
CA GLY A 589 -5.17 -18.65 13.40
C GLY A 589 -4.95 -17.13 13.55
N HIS A 590 -5.23 -16.61 14.73
CA HIS A 590 -5.38 -15.16 14.97
C HIS A 590 -4.10 -14.33 14.85
N MET A 591 -2.91 -14.95 14.78
CA MET A 591 -1.68 -14.20 14.54
C MET A 591 -1.71 -13.45 13.19
N GLN A 592 -2.55 -13.89 12.25
CA GLN A 592 -2.82 -13.23 10.97
C GLN A 592 -3.44 -11.84 11.12
N GLN A 593 -4.02 -11.48 12.27
CA GLN A 593 -4.45 -10.09 12.54
C GLN A 593 -3.27 -9.10 12.56
N GLY A 594 -2.04 -9.62 12.72
CA GLY A 594 -0.83 -8.83 12.79
C GLY A 594 -0.55 -8.25 14.17
N GLY A 595 0.65 -7.70 14.30
CA GLY A 595 1.03 -6.85 15.43
C GLY A 595 0.82 -5.39 15.06
N ALA A 596 1.90 -4.69 14.72
CA ALA A 596 1.80 -3.37 14.12
C ALA A 596 1.29 -3.47 12.66
N PRO A 597 0.47 -2.50 12.19
CA PRO A 597 0.04 -2.46 10.80
C PRO A 597 1.20 -2.27 9.83
N SER A 598 1.10 -2.92 8.67
CA SER A 598 1.98 -2.67 7.54
C SER A 598 1.89 -1.20 7.09
N PRO A 599 2.92 -0.66 6.44
CA PRO A 599 2.87 0.72 5.94
C PRO A 599 1.70 0.96 4.98
N PHE A 600 1.34 -0.04 4.17
CA PHE A 600 0.16 0.01 3.31
C PHE A 600 -1.10 0.26 4.15
N ASP A 601 -1.38 -0.57 5.17
CA ASP A 601 -2.59 -0.44 5.99
C ASP A 601 -2.61 0.85 6.83
N ARG A 602 -1.45 1.32 7.29
CA ARG A 602 -1.33 2.64 7.96
C ARG A 602 -1.79 3.76 7.04
N ASN A 603 -1.26 3.78 5.82
CA ASN A 603 -1.55 4.83 4.86
C ASN A 603 -2.95 4.68 4.26
N PHE A 604 -3.38 3.48 3.91
CA PHE A 604 -4.72 3.21 3.41
C PHE A 604 -5.78 3.64 4.42
N GLY A 605 -5.65 3.20 5.68
CA GLY A 605 -6.52 3.64 6.77
C GLY A 605 -6.52 5.14 6.97
N THR A 606 -5.35 5.78 6.89
CA THR A 606 -5.22 7.24 6.99
C THR A 606 -5.93 7.97 5.84
N LYS A 607 -5.69 7.56 4.59
CA LYS A 607 -6.20 8.23 3.39
C LYS A 607 -7.71 8.09 3.25
N ILE A 608 -8.22 6.86 3.33
CA ILE A 608 -9.65 6.59 3.14
C ILE A 608 -10.49 7.25 4.24
N SER A 609 -9.96 7.33 5.47
CA SER A 609 -10.64 7.99 6.59
C SER A 609 -10.68 9.50 6.45
N ALA A 610 -9.60 10.11 5.97
CA ALA A 610 -9.60 11.54 5.65
C ALA A 610 -10.66 11.85 4.58
N ARG A 611 -10.74 11.01 3.54
CA ARG A 611 -11.72 11.15 2.46
C ARG A 611 -13.16 10.96 2.95
N ALA A 612 -13.41 9.98 3.82
CA ALA A 612 -14.74 9.76 4.40
C ALA A 612 -15.17 10.96 5.27
N MET A 613 -14.26 11.54 6.04
CA MET A 613 -14.58 12.73 6.84
C MET A 613 -14.84 13.97 5.96
N GLU A 614 -14.10 14.14 4.86
CA GLU A 614 -14.44 15.18 3.86
C GLU A 614 -15.85 15.01 3.30
N TRP A 615 -16.24 13.76 2.99
CA TRP A 615 -17.59 13.46 2.53
C TRP A 615 -18.65 13.76 3.60
N ILE A 616 -18.40 13.41 4.87
CA ILE A 616 -19.27 13.78 6.00
C ILE A 616 -19.43 15.30 6.08
N THR A 617 -18.33 16.05 6.07
CA THR A 617 -18.35 17.52 6.09
C THR A 617 -19.18 18.10 4.94
N MET A 618 -19.01 17.56 3.73
CA MET A 618 -19.78 17.98 2.56
C MET A 618 -21.28 17.73 2.75
N LYS A 619 -21.68 16.56 3.24
CA LYS A 619 -23.09 16.21 3.47
C LYS A 619 -23.74 17.02 4.59
N LEU A 620 -23.00 17.34 5.64
CA LEU A 620 -23.46 18.23 6.69
C LEU A 620 -23.71 19.66 6.16
N LYS A 621 -22.83 20.17 5.28
CA LYS A 621 -23.00 21.49 4.65
C LYS A 621 -24.20 21.55 3.69
N GLU A 622 -24.41 20.52 2.88
CA GLU A 622 -25.58 20.42 1.98
C GLU A 622 -26.91 20.53 2.76
N SER A 623 -26.94 19.97 3.98
CA SER A 623 -28.12 19.96 4.83
C SER A 623 -28.42 21.34 5.46
N GLN A 624 -27.38 22.12 5.78
CA GLN A 624 -27.54 23.49 6.29
C GLN A 624 -28.05 24.49 5.22
N GLY A 625 -27.79 24.22 3.94
CA GLY A 625 -28.26 25.04 2.81
C GLY A 625 -29.75 24.86 2.45
N LYS A 626 -30.43 23.85 3.00
CA LYS A 626 -31.87 23.59 2.80
C LYS A 626 -32.75 24.16 3.92
N GLY A 627 -32.35 25.30 4.50
CA GLY A 627 -33.24 26.09 5.35
C GLY A 627 -34.37 26.73 4.52
N MET A 628 -35.62 26.37 4.80
CA MET A 628 -36.87 26.95 4.28
C MET A 628 -36.99 27.02 2.73
N ARG A 629 -37.22 25.87 2.08
CA ARG A 629 -38.23 25.84 1.01
C ARG A 629 -39.23 24.74 1.34
N SER A 630 -40.48 25.18 1.41
CA SER A 630 -41.69 24.47 1.82
C SER A 630 -41.79 23.03 1.33
N GLN A 631 -42.36 22.20 2.20
CA GLN A 631 -43.06 20.98 1.83
C GLN A 631 -43.94 21.25 0.61
N GLU A 632 -43.67 20.56 -0.51
CA GLU A 632 -44.68 19.98 -1.38
C GLU A 632 -44.00 19.06 -2.42
N GLY A 633 -44.56 17.86 -2.51
CA GLY A 633 -44.27 16.72 -3.40
C GLY A 633 -43.12 16.82 -4.41
N ARG A 634 -42.11 15.96 -4.22
CA ARG A 634 -41.45 15.25 -5.32
C ARG A 634 -40.88 13.93 -4.80
N MET A 635 -41.59 12.84 -5.07
CA MET A 635 -40.95 11.55 -5.27
C MET A 635 -39.92 11.73 -6.38
N ALA A 636 -38.64 11.79 -6.03
CA ALA A 636 -37.56 11.65 -6.98
C ALA A 636 -36.98 10.24 -6.77
N GLN A 637 -37.19 9.38 -7.76
CA GLN A 637 -36.45 8.14 -7.92
C GLN A 637 -34.95 8.47 -7.79
N LEU A 638 -34.31 7.92 -6.77
CA LEU A 638 -32.85 7.83 -6.70
C LEU A 638 -32.42 6.76 -7.70
N SER A 639 -32.17 7.16 -8.94
CA SER A 639 -31.33 6.37 -9.85
C SER A 639 -29.91 6.42 -9.30
N CYS A 640 -29.40 5.26 -8.88
CA CYS A 640 -27.98 5.03 -8.67
C CYS A 640 -27.24 5.24 -9.99
N GLU A 641 -26.75 6.45 -10.25
CA GLU A 641 -25.64 6.63 -11.17
C GLU A 641 -24.37 6.24 -10.41
N LEU A 642 -23.84 5.07 -10.76
CA LEU A 642 -22.47 4.68 -10.44
C LEU A 642 -21.53 5.77 -10.96
N PRO A 643 -20.48 6.15 -10.22
CA PRO A 643 -19.45 7.01 -10.79
C PRO A 643 -18.86 6.34 -12.05
N PRO A 644 -18.44 7.13 -13.06
CA PRO A 644 -17.83 6.56 -14.26
C PRO A 644 -16.65 5.67 -13.87
N GLU A 645 -16.63 4.47 -14.46
CA GLU A 645 -15.57 3.48 -14.34
C GLU A 645 -14.19 4.16 -14.51
N GLY A 646 -13.29 3.96 -13.54
CA GLY A 646 -11.93 4.52 -13.56
C GLY A 646 -11.54 5.40 -12.36
N SER A 647 -12.31 5.40 -11.26
CA SER A 647 -11.97 6.14 -10.03
C SER A 647 -11.61 5.24 -8.84
N THR A 648 -10.82 4.20 -9.09
CA THR A 648 -10.16 3.43 -8.01
C THR A 648 -8.82 4.11 -7.68
N VAL A 649 -8.84 5.05 -6.75
CA VAL A 649 -7.63 5.67 -6.19
C VAL A 649 -7.09 4.75 -5.10
N ILE A 650 -6.03 3.99 -5.40
CA ILE A 650 -5.27 3.22 -4.41
C ILE A 650 -4.37 4.14 -3.58
#